data_AF-Q9AYR2-F1
#
_entry.id   AF-Q9AYR2-F1
#
_cell.length_a   1.000
_cell.length_b   1.000
_cell.length_c   1.000
_cell.angle_alpha   90.00
_cell.angle_beta   90.00
_cell.angle_gamma   90.00
#
_symmetry.space_group_name_H-M   'P 1'
#
loop_
_entity.id
_entity.type
_entity.pdbx_description
1 polymer ?
#
loop_
_entity_poly.entity_id
_entity_poly.type
_entity_poly.pdbx_seq_one_letter_code
_entity_poly.pdbx_strand_id
1 'polypeptide(L)'
;MLMLIKQKMGTFFCPKMKITFLKLWRRMMRDVSSTSLMLMNQYDRSGDVFPTVEAAEKMYRKYASAAGFDVRLSNKKTNKFGITIARFFVCNKEGHPTPKLYDSLNKKSGERRRRNSNLKRAGCMACMKVHYVKSIGRYEVYKFNEKHSHMLFSGDEMSLSRSNRELTFGDQCNVFNACVTKVGVSKSHRLRNISKGNVGLSGGTVRDYQNFKKDMVTFVGNKDAKMLINTMVNRQKISPQFFFEFKCNEKELLAIFWADEVARMNYREFGDAISFDATYRTQKHAMIFVPFVAVDNHKKSVVVGAALIRKENADYFTWVLNAFVKAHGSLPKLVITDQCPAMKQAISIAFPNTIHRLCLWHITKNVKKQVSVHLVKKTSFVADWNKMIWNLHLGPAEFDNKWEEFLDLYGLTGVSWFNHMYEIRESWIPAFFKDTPMSGLMKTTSRSESINASSVYTRKVFFEVQKELIKAVWCCGWDEITRADGKHVYVVTHKNKSSEVITKYTVVQDKTSMTVDCSCNLFVRNGILCRHALKVLLNDGVDRIPDKYILRRWRRDLIPPQWLPARVRYGEVDVEKERLMARAFAAVDRMIGRVRNEKDVLERVVEKLENMDEELDEVVPLKSSRERKKEAIREFVGVPESDDNDVLPPSGIRNKGCGRGKRLKGVRERVDEEAKKPKRLCRTCNDFVRHDSRNCPMR
;
A
#
# COMPACT_ATOMS: atom_id res chain seq x y z
N MET A 1 -56.07 -7.33 35.77
CA MET A 1 -55.56 -6.35 36.77
C MET A 1 -54.62 -5.30 36.17
N LEU A 2 -53.61 -5.66 35.35
CA LEU A 2 -52.64 -4.73 34.74
C LEU A 2 -53.19 -3.76 33.67
N MET A 3 -54.31 -4.08 33.00
CA MET A 3 -54.96 -3.14 32.06
C MET A 3 -55.82 -2.09 32.76
N LEU A 4 -56.41 -2.40 33.93
CA LEU A 4 -57.21 -1.46 34.74
C LEU A 4 -56.34 -0.41 35.46
N ILE A 5 -55.07 -0.74 35.76
CA ILE A 5 -54.11 0.19 36.38
C ILE A 5 -53.60 1.22 35.35
N LYS A 6 -53.52 0.85 34.06
CA LYS A 6 -53.09 1.74 32.99
C LYS A 6 -54.10 2.86 32.68
N GLN A 7 -55.40 2.59 32.85
CA GLN A 7 -56.45 3.56 32.52
C GLN A 7 -56.67 4.63 33.59
N LYS A 8 -56.34 4.36 34.86
CA LYS A 8 -56.52 5.32 35.98
C LYS A 8 -55.28 6.17 36.34
N MET A 9 -54.11 5.94 35.74
CA MET A 9 -52.88 6.70 36.04
C MET A 9 -52.54 7.82 35.03
N GLY A 10 -53.50 8.20 34.17
CA GLY A 10 -53.29 9.16 33.09
C GLY A 10 -53.24 10.63 33.50
N THR A 11 -53.73 11.02 34.69
CA THR A 11 -54.05 12.44 34.96
C THR A 11 -53.35 13.10 36.15
N PHE A 12 -52.57 12.39 36.96
CA PHE A 12 -51.84 13.02 38.07
C PHE A 12 -50.49 12.35 38.26
N PHE A 13 -49.40 12.88 37.69
CA PHE A 13 -48.04 12.80 38.28
C PHE A 13 -47.00 13.62 37.47
N CYS A 14 -46.19 14.39 38.21
CA CYS A 14 -45.10 15.24 37.74
C CYS A 14 -43.95 14.45 37.07
N PRO A 15 -43.25 14.99 36.03
CA PRO A 15 -42.21 14.29 35.26
C PRO A 15 -41.07 13.65 36.09
N LYS A 16 -40.78 14.17 37.29
CA LYS A 16 -39.74 13.62 38.18
C LYS A 16 -40.11 12.24 38.77
N MET A 17 -41.40 11.92 38.96
CA MET A 17 -41.81 10.62 39.52
C MET A 17 -41.83 9.47 38.51
N LYS A 18 -42.02 9.76 37.21
CA LYS A 18 -41.95 8.76 36.13
C LYS A 18 -40.55 8.13 36.02
N ILE A 19 -39.50 8.90 36.28
CA ILE A 19 -38.11 8.44 36.21
C ILE A 19 -37.78 7.51 37.39
N THR A 20 -38.31 7.80 38.59
CA THR A 20 -38.10 6.96 39.78
C THR A 20 -38.85 5.63 39.67
N PHE A 21 -40.07 5.64 39.13
CA PHE A 21 -40.86 4.43 38.89
C PHE A 21 -40.25 3.54 37.78
N LEU A 22 -39.72 4.12 36.69
CA LEU A 22 -38.97 3.39 35.67
C LEU A 22 -37.64 2.81 36.19
N LYS A 23 -36.98 3.47 37.15
CA LYS A 23 -35.78 2.96 37.82
C LYS A 23 -36.09 1.81 38.80
N LEU A 24 -37.21 1.89 39.52
CA LEU A 24 -37.71 0.81 40.40
C LEU A 24 -38.23 -0.38 39.60
N TRP A 25 -38.95 -0.16 38.50
CA TRP A 25 -39.41 -1.22 37.59
C TRP A 25 -38.23 -1.93 36.89
N ARG A 26 -37.20 -1.20 36.43
CA ARG A 26 -35.95 -1.81 35.91
C ARG A 26 -35.09 -2.49 36.98
N ARG A 27 -35.39 -2.28 38.26
CA ARG A 27 -34.74 -2.97 39.39
C ARG A 27 -35.52 -4.23 39.75
N MET A 28 -36.86 -4.16 39.80
CA MET A 28 -37.73 -5.33 39.99
C MET A 28 -37.68 -6.32 38.81
N MET A 29 -37.64 -5.86 37.55
CA MET A 29 -37.50 -6.76 36.38
C MET A 29 -36.10 -7.39 36.25
N ARG A 30 -35.10 -6.87 36.97
CA ARG A 30 -33.77 -7.50 37.06
C ARG A 30 -33.73 -8.66 38.06
N ASP A 31 -34.61 -8.64 39.06
CA ASP A 31 -34.75 -9.74 40.01
C ASP A 31 -35.58 -10.90 39.42
N VAL A 32 -36.47 -10.63 38.45
CA VAL A 32 -37.36 -11.65 37.84
C VAL A 32 -36.68 -12.48 36.74
N SER A 33 -35.51 -12.07 36.20
CA SER A 33 -34.74 -12.91 35.27
C SER A 33 -33.75 -13.86 35.98
N SER A 34 -33.70 -13.84 37.31
CA SER A 34 -32.79 -14.67 38.12
C SER A 34 -33.32 -16.08 38.40
N THR A 35 -34.60 -16.35 38.14
CA THR A 35 -35.27 -17.61 38.52
C THR A 35 -35.09 -18.76 37.52
N SER A 36 -34.52 -18.53 36.34
CA SER A 36 -34.21 -19.62 35.37
C SER A 36 -32.73 -20.04 35.36
N LEU A 37 -31.85 -19.31 36.06
CA LEU A 37 -30.41 -19.62 36.17
C LEU A 37 -30.02 -20.25 37.52
N MET A 38 -30.99 -20.50 38.41
CA MET A 38 -30.76 -21.10 39.73
C MET A 38 -30.56 -22.62 39.73
N LEU A 39 -30.62 -23.31 38.58
CA LEU A 39 -30.51 -24.78 38.53
C LEU A 39 -29.13 -25.34 38.12
N MET A 40 -28.06 -24.53 38.06
CA MET A 40 -26.69 -25.04 37.81
C MET A 40 -25.61 -24.62 38.82
N ASN A 41 -25.95 -23.87 39.89
CA ASN A 41 -24.96 -23.22 40.75
C ASN A 41 -24.79 -23.83 42.16
N GLN A 42 -24.81 -25.16 42.28
CA GLN A 42 -24.28 -25.86 43.46
C GLN A 42 -23.77 -27.26 43.08
N TYR A 43 -22.56 -27.36 42.52
CA TYR A 43 -21.82 -28.64 42.51
C TYR A 43 -20.35 -28.34 42.77
N ASP A 44 -19.85 -28.82 43.91
CA ASP A 44 -18.41 -28.96 44.12
C ASP A 44 -17.90 -29.97 43.08
N ARG A 45 -17.11 -29.50 42.11
CA ARG A 45 -16.52 -30.34 41.04
C ARG A 45 -15.21 -31.01 41.46
N SER A 46 -14.90 -30.99 42.77
CA SER A 46 -13.79 -31.75 43.32
C SER A 46 -14.04 -33.24 43.12
N GLY A 47 -13.08 -33.94 42.51
CA GLY A 47 -13.21 -35.35 42.10
C GLY A 47 -13.48 -35.57 40.61
N ASP A 48 -13.78 -34.52 39.82
CA ASP A 48 -13.96 -34.66 38.37
C ASP A 48 -12.65 -35.12 37.68
N VAL A 49 -12.78 -36.08 36.76
CA VAL A 49 -11.64 -36.70 36.08
C VAL A 49 -11.63 -36.38 34.59
N PHE A 50 -10.50 -35.88 34.09
CA PHE A 50 -10.28 -35.49 32.70
C PHE A 50 -9.20 -36.33 32.02
N PRO A 51 -9.34 -36.68 30.74
CA PRO A 51 -8.33 -37.46 30.02
C PRO A 51 -7.02 -36.67 29.82
N THR A 52 -7.09 -35.35 29.63
CA THR A 52 -5.93 -34.49 29.37
C THR A 52 -6.01 -33.17 30.14
N VAL A 53 -4.88 -32.46 30.28
CA VAL A 53 -4.84 -31.13 30.90
C VAL A 53 -5.63 -30.13 30.05
N GLU A 54 -5.59 -30.30 28.73
CA GLU A 54 -6.27 -29.48 27.73
C GLU A 54 -7.79 -29.64 27.84
N ALA A 55 -8.30 -30.85 28.09
CA ALA A 55 -9.72 -31.09 28.34
C ALA A 55 -10.19 -30.38 29.63
N ALA A 56 -9.39 -30.46 30.70
CA ALA A 56 -9.66 -29.72 31.93
C ALA A 56 -9.63 -28.19 31.69
N GLU A 57 -8.68 -27.70 30.89
CA GLU A 57 -8.60 -26.29 30.52
C GLU A 57 -9.84 -25.83 29.73
N LYS A 58 -10.26 -26.61 28.72
CA LYS A 58 -11.45 -26.32 27.89
C LYS A 58 -12.70 -26.24 28.75
N MET A 59 -12.89 -27.19 29.67
CA MET A 59 -14.00 -27.19 30.62
C MET A 59 -13.99 -25.92 31.50
N TYR A 60 -12.88 -25.60 32.15
CA TYR A 60 -12.83 -24.46 33.06
C TYR A 60 -12.94 -23.11 32.35
N ARG A 61 -12.48 -23.01 31.10
CA ARG A 61 -12.73 -21.84 30.25
C ARG A 61 -14.21 -21.71 29.89
N LYS A 62 -14.89 -22.81 29.56
CA LYS A 62 -16.35 -22.82 29.30
C LYS A 62 -17.12 -22.37 30.55
N TYR A 63 -16.75 -22.90 31.72
CA TYR A 63 -17.30 -22.45 33.01
C TYR A 63 -17.06 -20.96 33.24
N ALA A 64 -15.83 -20.47 33.05
CA ALA A 64 -15.49 -19.08 33.27
C ALA A 64 -16.21 -18.10 32.32
N SER A 65 -16.40 -18.49 31.06
CA SER A 65 -17.18 -17.75 30.07
C SER A 65 -18.66 -17.70 30.42
N ALA A 66 -19.23 -18.77 30.98
CA ALA A 66 -20.62 -18.76 31.47
C ALA A 66 -20.75 -17.92 32.75
N ALA A 67 -19.77 -18.00 33.64
CA ALA A 67 -19.80 -17.37 34.96
C ALA A 67 -19.42 -15.88 34.96
N GLY A 68 -18.69 -15.36 33.97
CA GLY A 68 -18.33 -13.93 33.95
C GLY A 68 -16.87 -13.58 34.19
N PHE A 69 -15.89 -14.46 33.97
CA PHE A 69 -14.49 -14.15 34.26
C PHE A 69 -13.45 -14.72 33.28
N ASP A 70 -12.26 -14.12 33.28
CA ASP A 70 -11.10 -14.59 32.50
C ASP A 70 -10.28 -15.62 33.30
N VAL A 71 -9.91 -16.73 32.64
CA VAL A 71 -8.98 -17.74 33.17
C VAL A 71 -7.54 -17.38 32.85
N ARG A 72 -6.65 -17.56 33.84
CA ARG A 72 -5.20 -17.50 33.71
C ARG A 72 -4.61 -18.85 34.09
N LEU A 73 -3.62 -19.30 33.31
CA LEU A 73 -2.79 -20.45 33.65
C LEU A 73 -1.74 -20.03 34.70
N SER A 74 -1.75 -20.71 35.85
CA SER A 74 -0.82 -20.47 36.96
C SER A 74 0.25 -21.58 37.00
N ASN A 75 0.63 -22.08 38.17
CA ASN A 75 1.71 -23.05 38.35
C ASN A 75 1.55 -24.29 37.45
N LYS A 76 2.70 -24.76 36.91
CA LYS A 76 2.86 -26.05 36.23
C LYS A 76 3.86 -26.87 37.03
N LYS A 77 3.52 -28.10 37.41
CA LYS A 77 4.49 -29.08 37.90
C LYS A 77 4.62 -30.18 36.86
N THR A 78 5.84 -30.49 36.43
CA THR A 78 6.15 -31.55 35.45
C THR A 78 7.07 -32.58 36.06
N ASN A 79 6.96 -33.84 35.64
CA ASN A 79 7.89 -34.90 36.01
C ASN A 79 9.18 -34.82 35.15
N LYS A 80 10.19 -35.64 35.49
CA LYS A 80 11.45 -35.76 34.73
C LYS A 80 11.23 -36.15 33.26
N PHE A 81 10.12 -36.84 32.94
CA PHE A 81 9.71 -37.23 31.59
C PHE A 81 8.85 -36.17 30.86
N GLY A 82 8.76 -34.94 31.37
CA GLY A 82 8.00 -33.85 30.73
C GLY A 82 6.47 -33.89 30.93
N ILE A 83 5.92 -34.98 31.48
CA ILE A 83 4.49 -35.13 31.79
C ILE A 83 4.08 -34.14 32.89
N THR A 84 2.95 -33.44 32.68
CA THR A 84 2.42 -32.50 33.68
C THR A 84 1.80 -33.27 34.85
N ILE A 85 2.37 -33.14 36.05
CA ILE A 85 1.85 -33.77 37.27
C ILE A 85 0.73 -32.94 37.88
N ALA A 86 0.82 -31.61 37.80
CA ALA A 86 -0.22 -30.73 38.32
C ALA A 86 -0.30 -29.43 37.53
N ARG A 87 -1.53 -28.93 37.34
CA ARG A 87 -1.81 -27.68 36.63
C ARG A 87 -2.86 -26.86 37.35
N PHE A 88 -2.60 -25.57 37.54
CA PHE A 88 -3.53 -24.67 38.23
C PHE A 88 -4.14 -23.67 37.25
N PHE A 89 -5.46 -23.62 37.22
CA PHE A 89 -6.26 -22.65 36.50
C PHE A 89 -6.84 -21.68 37.52
N VAL A 90 -6.64 -20.38 37.32
CA VAL A 90 -7.01 -19.37 38.32
C VAL A 90 -7.71 -18.19 37.65
N CYS A 91 -8.49 -17.42 38.40
CA CYS A 91 -9.01 -16.16 37.90
C CYS A 91 -7.86 -15.20 37.52
N ASN A 92 -8.02 -14.39 36.48
CA ASN A 92 -7.04 -13.37 36.05
C ASN A 92 -6.64 -12.40 37.19
N LYS A 93 -7.55 -12.15 38.15
CA LYS A 93 -7.33 -11.29 39.33
C LYS A 93 -6.76 -12.04 40.55
N GLU A 94 -6.38 -13.31 40.41
CA GLU A 94 -5.83 -14.12 41.50
C GLU A 94 -4.44 -13.65 41.96
N GLY A 95 -4.26 -13.70 43.28
CA GLY A 95 -3.06 -13.30 44.02
C GLY A 95 -2.95 -11.80 44.28
N HIS A 96 -1.84 -11.41 44.92
CA HIS A 96 -1.44 -10.00 45.03
C HIS A 96 -0.22 -9.75 44.12
N PRO A 97 -0.04 -8.52 43.62
CA PRO A 97 1.20 -8.16 42.93
C PRO A 97 2.36 -8.20 43.91
N THR A 98 3.49 -8.77 43.51
CA THR A 98 4.72 -8.72 44.32
C THR A 98 5.15 -7.27 44.49
N PRO A 99 5.29 -6.75 45.73
CA PRO A 99 5.80 -5.40 45.93
C PRO A 99 7.25 -5.36 45.43
N LYS A 100 7.49 -4.64 44.32
CA LYS A 100 8.85 -4.21 44.02
C LYS A 100 9.11 -3.00 44.91
N LEU A 101 9.97 -3.17 45.93
CA LEU A 101 10.53 -2.04 46.69
C LEU A 101 11.19 -1.10 45.67
N TYR A 102 10.58 0.06 45.49
CA TYR A 102 11.11 1.11 44.65
C TYR A 102 11.78 2.11 45.60
N ASP A 103 13.11 2.06 45.66
CA ASP A 103 13.88 3.09 46.35
C ASP A 103 13.96 4.33 45.44
N SER A 104 13.29 5.40 45.84
CA SER A 104 13.26 6.68 45.13
C SER A 104 14.60 7.42 45.13
N LEU A 105 15.57 7.03 45.96
CA LEU A 105 16.84 7.72 46.16
C LEU A 105 17.98 7.13 45.33
N ASN A 106 17.95 5.84 44.97
CA ASN A 106 19.00 5.19 44.16
C ASN A 106 18.61 5.04 42.67
N LYS A 107 18.88 6.06 41.86
CA LYS A 107 18.62 6.07 40.41
C LYS A 107 19.81 5.46 39.63
N LYS A 108 19.68 4.23 39.13
CA LYS A 108 20.59 3.72 38.09
C LYS A 108 20.23 4.30 36.72
N SER A 109 21.21 4.87 36.02
CA SER A 109 21.05 5.40 34.66
C SER A 109 20.76 4.25 33.68
N GLY A 110 19.58 4.27 33.04
CA GLY A 110 19.22 3.34 31.95
C GLY A 110 17.90 2.58 32.13
N GLU A 111 17.33 2.51 33.33
CA GLU A 111 16.05 1.82 33.54
C GLU A 111 14.86 2.66 33.09
N ARG A 112 14.12 2.16 32.08
CA ARG A 112 12.87 2.78 31.62
C ARG A 112 11.82 2.72 32.73
N ARG A 113 11.45 3.90 33.24
CA ARG A 113 10.28 4.14 34.12
C ARG A 113 9.00 3.60 33.49
N ARG A 114 8.58 2.38 33.84
CA ARG A 114 7.18 1.95 33.65
C ARG A 114 6.45 2.12 34.98
N ARG A 115 5.64 3.18 35.11
CA ARG A 115 4.51 3.13 36.06
C ARG A 115 3.61 2.00 35.59
N ASN A 116 3.61 0.88 36.30
CA ASN A 116 2.63 -0.16 36.07
C ASN A 116 1.37 0.20 36.88
N SER A 117 0.60 1.19 36.42
CA SER A 117 -0.61 1.68 37.10
C SER A 117 -1.80 0.71 37.03
N ASN A 118 -1.60 -0.48 36.47
CA ASN A 118 -2.63 -1.52 36.40
C ASN A 118 -2.26 -2.63 37.40
N LEU A 119 -2.60 -2.47 38.68
CA LEU A 119 -2.62 -3.61 39.60
C LEU A 119 -3.71 -4.57 39.10
N LYS A 120 -3.29 -5.61 38.38
CA LYS A 120 -4.20 -6.57 37.73
C LYS A 120 -4.71 -7.65 38.68
N ARG A 121 -4.13 -7.77 39.88
CA ARG A 121 -4.45 -8.82 40.85
C ARG A 121 -5.08 -8.20 42.10
N ALA A 122 -6.22 -8.73 42.51
CA ALA A 122 -7.08 -8.21 43.58
C ALA A 122 -7.29 -9.25 44.70
N GLY A 123 -6.37 -10.21 44.82
CA GLY A 123 -6.47 -11.27 45.83
C GLY A 123 -7.60 -12.27 45.56
N CYS A 124 -8.05 -12.43 44.31
CA CYS A 124 -9.13 -13.37 44.00
C CYS A 124 -8.72 -14.81 44.33
N MET A 125 -9.61 -15.60 44.94
CA MET A 125 -9.33 -16.97 45.36
C MET A 125 -9.90 -18.03 44.41
N ALA A 126 -10.66 -17.61 43.40
CA ALA A 126 -11.29 -18.50 42.44
C ALA A 126 -10.23 -19.27 41.63
N CYS A 127 -10.29 -20.59 41.69
CA CYS A 127 -9.34 -21.48 41.04
C CYS A 127 -9.89 -22.90 40.84
N MET A 128 -9.34 -23.59 39.85
CA MET A 128 -9.43 -25.03 39.65
C MET A 128 -8.03 -25.60 39.57
N LYS A 129 -7.74 -26.63 40.36
CA LYS A 129 -6.42 -27.27 40.39
C LYS A 129 -6.59 -28.76 40.10
N VAL A 130 -5.82 -29.22 39.11
CA VAL A 130 -5.81 -30.62 38.69
C VAL A 130 -4.46 -31.26 38.97
N HIS A 131 -4.48 -32.56 39.23
CA HIS A 131 -3.29 -33.39 39.39
C HIS A 131 -3.45 -34.71 38.64
N TYR A 132 -2.34 -35.31 38.23
CA TYR A 132 -2.33 -36.56 37.49
C TYR A 132 -2.37 -37.75 38.46
N VAL A 133 -3.38 -38.60 38.30
CA VAL A 133 -3.60 -39.80 39.12
C VAL A 133 -3.10 -41.00 38.34
N LYS A 134 -1.96 -41.58 38.77
CA LYS A 134 -1.29 -42.68 38.06
C LYS A 134 -2.15 -43.95 37.96
N SER A 135 -3.00 -44.24 38.95
CA SER A 135 -3.85 -45.43 38.97
C SER A 135 -4.96 -45.38 37.92
N ILE A 136 -5.46 -44.19 37.59
CA ILE A 136 -6.56 -43.98 36.64
C ILE A 136 -6.03 -43.53 35.26
N GLY A 137 -4.76 -43.10 35.20
CA GLY A 137 -4.13 -42.57 33.99
C GLY A 137 -4.72 -41.23 33.53
N ARG A 138 -5.46 -40.52 34.41
CA ARG A 138 -6.23 -39.31 34.11
C ARG A 138 -5.94 -38.18 35.11
N TYR A 139 -6.45 -36.99 34.83
CA TYR A 139 -6.28 -35.78 35.65
C TYR A 139 -7.51 -35.54 36.53
N GLU A 140 -7.33 -35.53 37.84
CA GLU A 140 -8.41 -35.30 38.81
C GLU A 140 -8.35 -33.87 39.38
N VAL A 141 -9.52 -33.22 39.48
CA VAL A 141 -9.70 -31.93 40.16
C VAL A 141 -9.65 -32.14 41.67
N TYR A 142 -8.56 -31.75 42.32
CA TYR A 142 -8.43 -31.88 43.78
C TYR A 142 -8.82 -30.61 44.54
N LYS A 143 -8.98 -29.49 43.83
CA LYS A 143 -9.42 -28.23 44.44
C LYS A 143 -10.19 -27.38 43.43
N PHE A 144 -11.43 -27.07 43.78
CA PHE A 144 -12.28 -26.14 43.06
C PHE A 144 -12.77 -25.03 44.02
N ASN A 145 -12.62 -23.77 43.63
CA ASN A 145 -13.11 -22.64 44.39
C ASN A 145 -13.79 -21.65 43.44
N GLU A 146 -15.07 -21.41 43.68
CA GLU A 146 -15.91 -20.51 42.89
C GLU A 146 -15.91 -19.07 43.42
N LYS A 147 -15.49 -18.84 44.68
CA LYS A 147 -15.66 -17.53 45.31
C LYS A 147 -14.75 -16.47 44.69
N HIS A 148 -15.36 -15.42 44.16
CA HIS A 148 -14.67 -14.24 43.63
C HIS A 148 -14.67 -13.07 44.60
N SER A 149 -13.56 -12.33 44.68
CA SER A 149 -13.43 -11.10 45.49
C SER A 149 -13.75 -9.82 44.70
N HIS A 150 -14.37 -9.95 43.53
CA HIS A 150 -14.64 -8.84 42.61
C HIS A 150 -15.89 -9.12 41.77
N MET A 151 -16.48 -8.06 41.22
CA MET A 151 -17.59 -8.20 40.26
C MET A 151 -17.14 -8.95 39.00
N LEU A 152 -18.05 -9.79 38.51
CA LEU A 152 -17.95 -10.56 37.27
C LEU A 152 -18.52 -9.74 36.10
N PHE A 153 -18.13 -10.06 34.88
CA PHE A 153 -18.68 -9.44 33.68
C PHE A 153 -20.14 -9.86 33.49
N SER A 154 -21.00 -8.93 33.07
CA SER A 154 -22.31 -9.30 32.53
C SER A 154 -22.14 -10.00 31.16
N GLY A 155 -23.18 -10.72 30.70
CA GLY A 155 -23.17 -11.38 29.39
C GLY A 155 -22.76 -10.43 28.25
N ASP A 156 -23.27 -9.19 28.27
CA ASP A 156 -22.95 -8.15 27.28
C ASP A 156 -21.49 -7.66 27.38
N GLU A 157 -20.95 -7.59 28.60
CA GLU A 157 -19.58 -7.15 28.87
C GLU A 157 -18.54 -8.26 28.69
N MET A 158 -18.95 -9.51 28.52
CA MET A 158 -18.04 -10.63 28.29
C MET A 158 -17.19 -10.41 27.03
N SER A 159 -17.72 -9.70 26.04
CA SER A 159 -17.00 -9.24 24.85
C SER A 159 -15.78 -8.38 25.15
N LEU A 160 -15.75 -7.75 26.32
CA LEU A 160 -14.68 -6.88 26.81
C LEU A 160 -13.65 -7.64 27.68
N SER A 161 -13.81 -8.95 27.86
CA SER A 161 -12.82 -9.80 28.53
C SER A 161 -11.53 -9.90 27.71
N ARG A 162 -10.42 -10.33 28.32
CA ARG A 162 -9.16 -10.45 27.58
C ARG A 162 -9.19 -11.58 26.56
N SER A 163 -9.83 -12.70 26.89
CA SER A 163 -9.97 -13.81 25.94
C SER A 163 -10.81 -13.41 24.72
N ASN A 164 -11.89 -12.64 24.92
CA ASN A 164 -12.81 -12.30 23.83
C ASN A 164 -12.38 -11.04 23.03
N ARG A 165 -11.41 -10.28 23.55
CA ARG A 165 -10.73 -9.19 22.83
C ARG A 165 -9.56 -9.66 21.96
N GLU A 166 -9.26 -10.96 21.95
CA GLU A 166 -8.25 -11.50 21.04
C GLU A 166 -8.66 -11.23 19.58
N LEU A 167 -7.70 -10.76 18.78
CA LEU A 167 -7.96 -10.47 17.38
C LEU A 167 -8.06 -11.78 16.61
N THR A 168 -9.20 -12.00 15.97
CA THR A 168 -9.37 -13.08 15.00
C THR A 168 -8.39 -12.92 13.82
N PHE A 169 -8.11 -13.99 13.08
CA PHE A 169 -7.27 -13.90 11.88
C PHE A 169 -7.80 -12.86 10.89
N GLY A 170 -9.13 -12.79 10.69
CA GLY A 170 -9.76 -11.77 9.85
C GLY A 170 -9.54 -10.33 10.34
N ASP A 171 -9.53 -10.11 11.65
CA ASP A 171 -9.23 -8.78 12.23
C ASP A 171 -7.75 -8.43 12.06
N GLN A 172 -6.84 -9.40 12.22
CA GLN A 172 -5.42 -9.23 12.00
C GLN A 172 -5.11 -8.92 10.52
N CYS A 173 -5.74 -9.65 9.59
CA CYS A 173 -5.66 -9.42 8.15
C CYS A 173 -6.18 -8.02 7.78
N ASN A 174 -7.29 -7.57 8.38
CA ASN A 174 -7.79 -6.21 8.19
C ASN A 174 -6.79 -5.15 8.68
N VAL A 175 -6.11 -5.35 9.81
CA VAL A 175 -5.04 -4.43 10.28
C VAL A 175 -3.89 -4.39 9.28
N PHE A 176 -3.46 -5.55 8.76
CA PHE A 176 -2.39 -5.63 7.76
C PHE A 176 -2.77 -4.88 6.47
N ASN A 177 -3.92 -5.21 5.89
CA ASN A 177 -4.42 -4.58 4.66
C ASN A 177 -4.61 -3.07 4.83
N ALA A 178 -5.10 -2.62 5.99
CA ALA A 178 -5.18 -1.20 6.31
C ALA A 178 -3.80 -0.52 6.36
N CYS A 179 -2.78 -1.20 6.91
CA CYS A 179 -1.42 -0.67 6.93
C CYS A 179 -0.84 -0.53 5.51
N VAL A 180 -1.04 -1.54 4.65
CA VAL A 180 -0.59 -1.54 3.25
C VAL A 180 -1.28 -0.41 2.45
N THR A 181 -2.58 -0.22 2.66
CA THR A 181 -3.40 0.81 1.98
C THR A 181 -3.30 2.20 2.62
N LYS A 182 -2.42 2.39 3.60
CA LYS A 182 -2.23 3.66 4.35
C LYS A 182 -3.51 4.16 5.07
N VAL A 183 -4.43 3.26 5.38
CA VAL A 183 -5.61 3.55 6.20
C VAL A 183 -5.22 3.54 7.68
N GLY A 184 -5.57 4.61 8.40
CA GLY A 184 -5.31 4.71 9.84
C GLY A 184 -5.98 3.58 10.63
N VAL A 185 -5.29 3.03 11.63
CA VAL A 185 -5.75 1.88 12.43
C VAL A 185 -7.13 2.11 13.04
N SER A 186 -7.39 3.31 13.57
CA SER A 186 -8.70 3.66 14.14
C SER A 186 -9.82 3.74 13.10
N LYS A 187 -9.50 4.02 11.83
CA LYS A 187 -10.48 4.01 10.73
C LYS A 187 -10.74 2.58 10.27
N SER A 188 -9.71 1.75 10.17
CA SER A 188 -9.82 0.31 9.88
C SER A 188 -10.63 -0.45 10.95
N HIS A 189 -10.42 -0.15 12.23
CA HIS A 189 -11.23 -0.70 13.32
C HIS A 189 -12.70 -0.31 13.19
N ARG A 190 -12.99 0.96 12.92
CA ARG A 190 -14.37 1.43 12.71
C ARG A 190 -15.05 0.74 11.53
N LEU A 191 -14.37 0.64 10.39
CA LEU A 191 -14.91 -0.05 9.22
C LEU A 191 -15.21 -1.52 9.52
N ARG A 192 -14.30 -2.21 10.21
CA ARG A 192 -14.48 -3.61 10.60
C ARG A 192 -15.62 -3.80 11.59
N ASN A 193 -15.78 -2.90 12.55
CA ASN A 193 -16.90 -2.93 13.48
C ASN A 193 -18.25 -2.73 12.77
N ILE A 194 -18.31 -1.81 11.80
CA ILE A 194 -19.50 -1.62 10.97
C ILE A 194 -19.81 -2.89 10.18
N SER A 195 -18.80 -3.52 9.57
CA SER A 195 -18.98 -4.79 8.83
C SER A 195 -19.45 -5.95 9.72
N LYS A 196 -19.10 -5.94 11.02
CA LYS A 196 -19.57 -6.91 12.02
C LYS A 196 -20.93 -6.54 12.63
N GLY A 197 -21.61 -5.50 12.13
CA GLY A 197 -22.94 -5.11 12.56
C GLY A 197 -22.99 -4.19 13.80
N ASN A 198 -21.85 -3.64 14.25
CA ASN A 198 -21.73 -2.76 15.43
C ASN A 198 -22.26 -3.32 16.76
N VAL A 199 -22.72 -4.57 16.80
CA VAL A 199 -23.03 -5.28 18.03
C VAL A 199 -21.71 -5.61 18.70
N GLY A 200 -21.63 -5.57 20.03
CA GLY A 200 -20.43 -5.90 20.81
C GLY A 200 -19.96 -7.36 20.68
N LEU A 201 -20.21 -8.01 19.55
CA LEU A 201 -19.79 -9.36 19.23
C LEU A 201 -18.30 -9.31 18.86
N SER A 202 -17.50 -10.01 19.67
CA SER A 202 -16.12 -10.44 19.46
C SER A 202 -15.23 -9.53 18.57
N GLY A 203 -14.33 -8.79 19.23
CA GLY A 203 -13.33 -8.00 18.53
C GLY A 203 -12.47 -7.18 19.46
N GLY A 204 -11.16 -7.21 19.24
CA GLY A 204 -10.23 -6.37 20.00
C GLY A 204 -10.53 -4.88 19.85
N THR A 205 -10.12 -4.12 20.85
CA THR A 205 -10.28 -2.66 20.88
C THR A 205 -9.37 -1.98 19.84
N VAL A 206 -9.60 -0.69 19.59
CA VAL A 206 -8.65 0.15 18.81
C VAL A 206 -7.22 0.02 19.33
N ARG A 207 -7.05 -0.13 20.66
CA ARG A 207 -5.74 -0.31 21.28
C ARG A 207 -5.12 -1.67 20.95
N ASP A 208 -5.92 -2.71 20.83
CA ASP A 208 -5.46 -4.05 20.45
C ASP A 208 -5.02 -4.07 18.97
N TYR A 209 -5.75 -3.39 18.10
CA TYR A 209 -5.34 -3.15 16.71
C TYR A 209 -4.01 -2.38 16.64
N GLN A 210 -3.84 -1.35 17.48
CA GLN A 210 -2.58 -0.59 17.57
C GLN A 210 -1.43 -1.46 18.11
N ASN A 211 -1.69 -2.31 19.11
CA ASN A 211 -0.71 -3.24 19.66
C ASN A 211 -0.28 -4.26 18.59
N PHE A 212 -1.24 -4.82 17.83
CA PHE A 212 -0.93 -5.74 16.73
C PHE A 212 -0.07 -5.07 15.66
N LYS A 213 -0.44 -3.87 15.20
CA LYS A 213 0.40 -3.08 14.28
C LYS A 213 1.80 -2.86 14.84
N LYS A 214 1.92 -2.52 16.12
CA LYS A 214 3.22 -2.33 16.77
C LYS A 214 4.04 -3.62 16.76
N ASP A 215 3.42 -4.74 17.05
CA ASP A 215 4.10 -6.05 17.10
C ASP A 215 4.58 -6.46 15.70
N MET A 216 3.79 -6.22 14.64
CA MET A 216 4.23 -6.37 13.25
C MET A 216 5.44 -5.50 12.92
N VAL A 217 5.40 -4.21 13.28
CA VAL A 217 6.53 -3.28 13.04
C VAL A 217 7.77 -3.70 13.83
N THR A 218 7.59 -4.25 15.04
CA THR A 218 8.68 -4.74 15.88
C THR A 218 9.29 -6.03 15.32
N PHE A 219 8.45 -6.91 14.77
CA PHE A 219 8.88 -8.13 14.09
C PHE A 219 9.79 -7.82 12.88
N VAL A 220 9.41 -6.83 12.07
CA VAL A 220 10.25 -6.37 10.94
C VAL A 220 11.51 -5.66 11.44
N GLY A 221 11.40 -4.76 12.43
CA GLY A 221 12.55 -4.12 13.06
C GLY A 221 13.51 -3.44 12.06
N ASN A 222 14.79 -3.82 12.14
CA ASN A 222 15.86 -3.44 11.22
C ASN A 222 16.24 -4.59 10.26
N LYS A 223 15.40 -5.64 10.19
CA LYS A 223 15.60 -6.81 9.32
C LYS A 223 15.01 -6.62 7.93
N ASP A 224 14.35 -5.49 7.69
CA ASP A 224 13.61 -5.16 6.47
C ASP A 224 14.44 -5.30 5.18
N ALA A 225 15.68 -4.82 5.16
CA ALA A 225 16.56 -4.94 4.00
C ALA A 225 16.92 -6.41 3.71
N LYS A 226 17.26 -7.20 4.74
CA LYS A 226 17.52 -8.64 4.59
C LYS A 226 16.27 -9.42 4.20
N MET A 227 15.12 -9.09 4.78
CA MET A 227 13.84 -9.70 4.43
C MET A 227 13.49 -9.45 2.96
N LEU A 228 13.69 -8.22 2.46
CA LEU A 228 13.54 -7.91 1.04
C LEU A 228 14.45 -8.77 0.17
N ILE A 229 15.75 -8.88 0.50
CA ILE A 229 16.69 -9.72 -0.27
C ILE A 229 16.26 -11.19 -0.23
N ASN A 230 15.90 -11.72 0.93
CA ASN A 230 15.43 -13.11 1.08
C ASN A 230 14.18 -13.36 0.23
N THR A 231 13.24 -12.42 0.17
CA THR A 231 12.08 -12.50 -0.72
C THR A 231 12.51 -12.58 -2.18
N MET A 232 13.45 -11.73 -2.61
CA MET A 232 13.95 -11.73 -3.99
C MET A 232 14.70 -13.04 -4.34
N VAL A 233 15.53 -13.55 -3.43
CA VAL A 233 16.24 -14.83 -3.58
C VAL A 233 15.26 -15.98 -3.72
N ASN A 234 14.26 -16.05 -2.82
CA ASN A 234 13.24 -17.09 -2.91
C ASN A 234 12.48 -17.00 -4.22
N ARG A 235 12.10 -15.79 -4.65
CA ARG A 235 11.43 -15.57 -5.94
C ARG A 235 12.25 -16.06 -7.13
N GLN A 236 13.56 -15.83 -7.12
CA GLN A 236 14.47 -16.30 -8.16
C GLN A 236 14.59 -17.82 -8.21
N LYS A 237 14.51 -18.52 -7.06
CA LYS A 237 14.49 -19.99 -7.02
C LYS A 237 13.23 -20.56 -7.66
N ILE A 238 12.09 -19.91 -7.44
CA ILE A 238 10.78 -20.35 -7.94
C ILE A 238 10.63 -20.04 -9.42
N SER A 239 11.16 -18.89 -9.84
CA SER A 239 11.07 -18.43 -11.22
C SER A 239 12.45 -18.05 -11.74
N PRO A 240 13.07 -18.91 -12.56
CA PRO A 240 14.36 -18.64 -13.18
C PRO A 240 14.37 -17.38 -14.06
N GLN A 241 13.20 -16.94 -14.52
CA GLN A 241 13.06 -15.72 -15.32
C GLN A 241 13.04 -14.45 -14.46
N PHE A 242 12.90 -14.54 -13.14
CA PHE A 242 13.02 -13.39 -12.25
C PHE A 242 14.50 -12.98 -12.11
N PHE A 243 14.81 -11.71 -12.37
CA PHE A 243 16.16 -11.19 -12.21
C PHE A 243 16.19 -10.10 -11.12
N PHE A 244 17.19 -10.15 -10.26
CA PHE A 244 17.52 -9.05 -9.38
C PHE A 244 19.02 -9.00 -9.10
N GLU A 245 19.52 -7.80 -8.80
CA GLU A 245 20.89 -7.55 -8.38
C GLU A 245 20.87 -6.46 -7.30
N PHE A 246 21.78 -6.51 -6.33
CA PHE A 246 21.84 -5.52 -5.27
C PHE A 246 23.29 -5.15 -4.93
N LYS A 247 23.48 -3.95 -4.39
CA LYS A 247 24.77 -3.38 -3.98
C LYS A 247 24.70 -2.98 -2.52
N CYS A 248 25.66 -3.46 -1.73
CA CYS A 248 25.82 -3.10 -0.31
C CYS A 248 27.15 -2.38 -0.06
N ASN A 249 27.20 -1.53 0.96
CA ASN A 249 28.44 -1.03 1.55
C ASN A 249 28.59 -1.63 2.95
N GLU A 250 29.62 -2.47 3.15
CA GLU A 250 29.82 -3.28 4.37
C GLU A 250 28.59 -4.15 4.72
N LYS A 251 27.57 -3.54 5.32
CA LYS A 251 26.28 -4.15 5.67
C LYS A 251 25.07 -3.34 5.20
N GLU A 252 25.20 -2.10 4.73
CA GLU A 252 24.03 -1.28 4.35
C GLU A 252 23.64 -1.44 2.88
N LEU A 253 22.35 -1.63 2.61
CA LEU A 253 21.82 -1.67 1.24
C LEU A 253 21.91 -0.28 0.58
N LEU A 254 22.65 -0.18 -0.53
CA LEU A 254 22.83 1.06 -1.28
C LEU A 254 21.92 1.14 -2.51
N ALA A 255 21.81 0.04 -3.24
CA ALA A 255 20.99 -0.06 -4.43
C ALA A 255 20.47 -1.47 -4.63
N ILE A 256 19.29 -1.60 -5.23
CA ILE A 256 18.73 -2.88 -5.67
C ILE A 256 17.96 -2.64 -6.96
N PHE A 257 18.18 -3.50 -7.96
CA PHE A 257 17.45 -3.54 -9.21
C PHE A 257 16.74 -4.88 -9.32
N TRP A 258 15.53 -4.89 -9.85
CA TRP A 258 14.80 -6.12 -10.15
C TRP A 258 13.93 -5.97 -11.39
N ALA A 259 13.74 -7.09 -12.09
CA ALA A 259 12.82 -7.23 -13.21
C ALA A 259 12.14 -8.60 -13.10
N ASP A 260 10.82 -8.58 -12.92
CA ASP A 260 10.00 -9.79 -12.92
C ASP A 260 9.85 -10.36 -14.34
N GLU A 261 9.23 -11.53 -14.46
CA GLU A 261 9.08 -12.24 -15.73
C GLU A 261 8.30 -11.41 -16.73
N VAL A 262 7.28 -10.70 -16.23
CA VAL A 262 6.44 -9.81 -17.03
C VAL A 262 7.21 -8.59 -17.48
N ALA A 263 8.03 -7.98 -16.63
CA ALA A 263 8.85 -6.83 -16.94
C ALA A 263 9.93 -7.16 -17.98
N ARG A 264 10.57 -8.33 -17.85
CA ARG A 264 11.53 -8.83 -18.85
C ARG A 264 10.86 -9.14 -20.19
N MET A 265 9.67 -9.72 -20.17
CA MET A 265 8.91 -9.96 -21.40
C MET A 265 8.40 -8.66 -22.03
N ASN A 266 7.93 -7.72 -21.21
CA ASN A 266 7.59 -6.37 -21.67
C ASN A 266 8.80 -5.70 -22.33
N TYR A 267 10.00 -5.86 -21.79
CA TYR A 267 11.18 -5.29 -22.42
C TYR A 267 11.54 -5.99 -23.72
N ARG A 268 11.44 -7.33 -23.78
CA ARG A 268 11.70 -8.09 -25.01
C ARG A 268 10.81 -7.61 -26.17
N GLU A 269 9.53 -7.33 -25.90
CA GLU A 269 8.57 -6.92 -26.93
C GLU A 269 8.50 -5.39 -27.13
N PHE A 270 8.70 -4.62 -26.05
CA PHE A 270 8.44 -3.18 -26.00
C PHE A 270 9.66 -2.30 -25.64
N GLY A 271 10.85 -2.87 -25.52
CA GLY A 271 12.09 -2.20 -25.07
C GLY A 271 12.83 -1.37 -26.11
N ASP A 272 12.23 -1.15 -27.30
CA ASP A 272 12.76 -0.24 -28.33
C ASP A 272 12.95 1.18 -27.80
N ALA A 273 12.00 1.64 -26.99
CA ALA A 273 12.03 2.95 -26.37
C ALA A 273 11.58 2.84 -24.91
N ILE A 274 12.40 3.36 -24.01
CA ILE A 274 12.13 3.35 -22.57
C ILE A 274 12.22 4.75 -21.98
N SER A 275 11.52 4.96 -20.88
CA SER A 275 11.67 6.14 -20.05
C SER A 275 11.86 5.70 -18.61
N PHE A 276 12.77 6.36 -17.91
CA PHE A 276 12.92 6.21 -16.48
C PHE A 276 13.12 7.57 -15.84
N ASP A 277 12.65 7.67 -14.60
CA ASP A 277 12.63 8.91 -13.85
C ASP A 277 12.85 8.59 -12.36
N ALA A 278 13.57 9.44 -11.65
CA ALA A 278 13.85 9.24 -10.24
C ALA A 278 12.73 9.87 -9.40
N THR A 279 11.87 9.05 -8.81
CA THR A 279 10.75 9.54 -7.99
C THR A 279 11.18 9.75 -6.53
N TYR A 280 10.85 10.94 -6.00
CA TYR A 280 11.31 11.40 -4.68
C TYR A 280 10.79 10.57 -3.51
N ARG A 281 11.73 9.98 -2.74
CA ARG A 281 11.64 9.60 -1.30
C ARG A 281 10.28 9.07 -0.82
N THR A 282 9.75 8.04 -1.48
CA THR A 282 8.44 7.45 -1.17
C THR A 282 8.45 6.47 0.00
N GLN A 283 9.63 6.08 0.52
CA GLN A 283 9.79 5.02 1.52
C GLN A 283 10.32 5.53 2.87
N LYS A 284 10.05 4.77 3.95
CA LYS A 284 10.53 5.01 5.33
C LYS A 284 12.06 5.20 5.43
N HIS A 285 12.80 4.63 4.48
CA HIS A 285 14.28 4.65 4.41
C HIS A 285 14.81 5.72 3.45
N ALA A 286 13.91 6.50 2.83
CA ALA A 286 14.21 7.58 1.90
C ALA A 286 15.17 7.20 0.77
N MET A 287 15.14 5.92 0.35
CA MET A 287 15.66 5.49 -0.94
C MET A 287 14.80 6.07 -2.08
N ILE A 288 15.43 6.22 -3.22
CA ILE A 288 14.90 6.85 -4.43
C ILE A 288 14.45 5.74 -5.34
N PHE A 289 13.19 5.80 -5.75
CA PHE A 289 12.59 4.77 -6.59
C PHE A 289 12.70 5.19 -8.05
N VAL A 290 13.33 4.34 -8.85
CA VAL A 290 13.60 4.55 -10.27
C VAL A 290 12.88 3.47 -11.07
N PRO A 291 11.61 3.70 -11.46
CA PRO A 291 10.90 2.80 -12.37
C PRO A 291 11.40 2.97 -13.81
N PHE A 292 11.65 1.86 -14.49
CA PHE A 292 11.85 1.80 -15.93
C PHE A 292 10.54 1.45 -16.59
N VAL A 293 10.09 2.29 -17.51
CA VAL A 293 8.77 2.23 -18.12
C VAL A 293 8.92 2.22 -19.63
N ALA A 294 8.27 1.26 -20.28
CA ALA A 294 8.07 1.24 -21.73
C ALA A 294 6.59 1.48 -22.08
N VAL A 295 6.29 1.51 -23.38
CA VAL A 295 4.93 1.65 -23.89
C VAL A 295 4.54 0.39 -24.67
N ASP A 296 3.51 -0.29 -24.18
CA ASP A 296 2.97 -1.51 -24.80
C ASP A 296 2.09 -1.23 -26.04
N ASN A 297 1.58 -2.30 -26.66
CA ASN A 297 0.52 -2.29 -27.70
C ASN A 297 -0.67 -1.40 -27.36
N HIS A 298 -0.93 -1.09 -26.09
CA HIS A 298 -2.13 -0.39 -25.66
C HIS A 298 -1.86 1.08 -25.38
N LYS A 299 -0.67 1.58 -25.75
CA LYS A 299 -0.17 2.88 -25.35
C LYS A 299 -0.20 3.03 -23.82
N LYS A 300 -0.09 1.93 -23.08
CA LYS A 300 -0.07 1.90 -21.63
C LYS A 300 1.38 1.86 -21.18
N SER A 301 1.64 2.56 -20.07
CA SER A 301 2.93 2.47 -19.40
C SER A 301 3.05 1.09 -18.77
N VAL A 302 4.02 0.32 -19.24
CA VAL A 302 4.37 -0.99 -18.68
C VAL A 302 5.72 -0.89 -18.01
N VAL A 303 5.85 -1.50 -16.85
CA VAL A 303 7.14 -1.56 -16.14
C VAL A 303 7.99 -2.62 -16.83
N VAL A 304 9.22 -2.24 -17.17
CA VAL A 304 10.25 -3.12 -17.74
C VAL A 304 11.37 -3.43 -16.75
N GLY A 305 11.45 -2.68 -15.66
CA GLY A 305 12.33 -2.95 -14.53
C GLY A 305 12.13 -1.87 -13.47
N ALA A 306 12.68 -2.08 -12.28
CA ALA A 306 12.65 -1.07 -11.24
C ALA A 306 13.90 -1.12 -10.38
N ALA A 307 14.28 0.02 -9.84
CA ALA A 307 15.37 0.13 -8.89
C ALA A 307 15.03 0.99 -7.67
N LEU A 308 15.72 0.70 -6.58
CA LEU A 308 15.85 1.58 -5.43
C LEU A 308 17.32 1.97 -5.30
N ILE A 309 17.62 3.26 -5.24
CA ILE A 309 18.98 3.78 -5.06
C ILE A 309 19.05 4.75 -3.89
N ARG A 310 20.22 4.86 -3.25
CA ARG A 310 20.41 5.74 -2.09
C ARG A 310 20.55 7.22 -2.47
N LYS A 311 21.19 7.54 -3.59
CA LYS A 311 21.45 8.92 -4.04
C LYS A 311 21.32 9.02 -5.56
N GLU A 312 20.93 10.20 -6.05
CA GLU A 312 20.92 10.56 -7.48
C GLU A 312 22.32 11.02 -7.89
N ASN A 313 23.23 10.09 -8.14
CA ASN A 313 24.53 10.39 -8.72
C ASN A 313 24.82 9.49 -9.93
N ALA A 314 25.81 9.87 -10.73
CA ALA A 314 26.16 9.14 -11.94
C ALA A 314 26.56 7.69 -11.63
N ASP A 315 27.27 7.43 -10.53
CA ASP A 315 27.72 6.08 -10.15
C ASP A 315 26.57 5.12 -9.88
N TYR A 316 25.56 5.56 -9.12
CA TYR A 316 24.37 4.76 -8.80
C TYR A 316 23.54 4.51 -10.05
N PHE A 317 23.33 5.54 -10.89
CA PHE A 317 22.63 5.35 -12.17
C PHE A 317 23.40 4.40 -13.10
N THR A 318 24.73 4.55 -13.21
CA THR A 318 25.56 3.66 -14.03
C THR A 318 25.45 2.21 -13.57
N TRP A 319 25.50 1.98 -12.24
CA TRP A 319 25.30 0.63 -11.69
C TRP A 319 23.91 0.08 -12.01
N VAL A 320 22.84 0.88 -11.85
CA VAL A 320 21.47 0.44 -12.17
C VAL A 320 21.32 0.14 -13.67
N LEU A 321 21.86 0.99 -14.54
CA LEU A 321 21.79 0.77 -15.99
C LEU A 321 22.58 -0.48 -16.41
N ASN A 322 23.73 -0.74 -15.80
CA ASN A 322 24.47 -1.98 -16.03
C ASN A 322 23.69 -3.22 -15.55
N ALA A 323 23.04 -3.15 -14.38
CA ALA A 323 22.15 -4.21 -13.91
C ALA A 323 20.96 -4.42 -14.85
N PHE A 324 20.41 -3.34 -15.41
CA PHE A 324 19.36 -3.39 -16.42
C PHE A 324 19.82 -4.12 -17.70
N VAL A 325 21.01 -3.81 -18.22
CA VAL A 325 21.58 -4.53 -19.38
C VAL A 325 21.75 -6.01 -19.07
N LYS A 326 22.30 -6.36 -17.91
CA LYS A 326 22.45 -7.77 -17.49
C LYS A 326 21.12 -8.50 -17.43
N ALA A 327 20.06 -7.84 -16.92
CA ALA A 327 18.74 -8.44 -16.79
C ALA A 327 18.08 -8.75 -18.15
N HIS A 328 18.27 -7.87 -19.12
CA HIS A 328 17.56 -7.91 -20.39
C HIS A 328 18.37 -8.46 -21.56
N GLY A 329 19.70 -8.40 -21.49
CA GLY A 329 20.63 -8.88 -22.53
C GLY A 329 20.68 -8.00 -23.79
N SER A 330 19.93 -6.90 -23.85
CA SER A 330 19.94 -5.96 -24.98
C SER A 330 19.80 -4.52 -24.52
N LEU A 331 20.25 -3.60 -25.38
CA LEU A 331 20.19 -2.15 -25.16
C LEU A 331 18.93 -1.56 -25.79
N PRO A 332 18.30 -0.55 -25.16
CA PRO A 332 17.19 0.17 -25.76
C PRO A 332 17.70 1.03 -26.93
N LYS A 333 16.87 1.25 -27.95
CA LYS A 333 17.23 2.14 -29.07
C LYS A 333 17.10 3.60 -28.67
N LEU A 334 16.07 3.92 -27.88
CA LEU A 334 15.76 5.27 -27.41
C LEU A 334 15.53 5.29 -25.89
N VAL A 335 16.10 6.28 -25.22
CA VAL A 335 15.87 6.53 -23.78
C VAL A 335 15.42 7.97 -23.57
N ILE A 336 14.36 8.12 -22.78
CA ILE A 336 13.81 9.43 -22.40
C ILE A 336 13.90 9.63 -20.89
N THR A 337 14.63 10.66 -20.46
CA THR A 337 14.77 11.00 -19.03
C THR A 337 14.44 12.46 -18.77
N ASP A 338 14.45 12.86 -17.50
CA ASP A 338 14.45 14.26 -17.11
C ASP A 338 15.79 14.97 -17.44
N GLN A 339 15.85 16.27 -17.13
CA GLN A 339 17.05 17.10 -17.30
C GLN A 339 18.03 16.90 -16.13
N CYS A 340 18.46 15.66 -15.90
CA CYS A 340 19.42 15.31 -14.86
C CYS A 340 20.82 15.07 -15.45
N PRO A 341 21.83 15.88 -15.10
CA PRO A 341 23.20 15.67 -15.57
C PRO A 341 23.77 14.29 -15.21
N ALA A 342 23.42 13.77 -14.02
CA ALA A 342 23.85 12.46 -13.57
C ALA A 342 23.27 11.32 -14.44
N MET A 343 22.02 11.45 -14.89
CA MET A 343 21.43 10.47 -15.82
C MET A 343 22.09 10.56 -17.20
N LYS A 344 22.33 11.78 -17.71
CA LYS A 344 23.00 11.97 -19.00
C LYS A 344 24.38 11.30 -19.02
N GLN A 345 25.19 11.53 -17.98
CA GLN A 345 26.51 10.90 -17.84
C GLN A 345 26.44 9.37 -17.70
N ALA A 346 25.50 8.86 -16.90
CA ALA A 346 25.34 7.43 -16.72
C ALA A 346 24.87 6.73 -18.01
N ILE A 347 23.97 7.36 -18.78
CA ILE A 347 23.50 6.84 -20.06
C ILE A 347 24.63 6.81 -21.08
N SER A 348 25.46 7.86 -21.17
CA SER A 348 26.60 7.85 -22.10
C SER A 348 27.61 6.75 -21.79
N ILE A 349 27.73 6.33 -20.53
CA ILE A 349 28.64 5.26 -20.11
C ILE A 349 28.00 3.88 -20.33
N ALA A 350 26.78 3.67 -19.85
CA ALA A 350 26.13 2.36 -19.85
C ALA A 350 25.47 2.02 -21.19
N PHE A 351 24.96 3.02 -21.92
CA PHE A 351 24.18 2.89 -23.16
C PHE A 351 24.80 3.70 -24.32
N PRO A 352 26.02 3.38 -24.76
CA PRO A 352 26.79 4.23 -25.69
C PRO A 352 26.11 4.42 -27.06
N ASN A 353 25.36 3.43 -27.53
CA ASN A 353 24.69 3.44 -28.84
C ASN A 353 23.21 3.82 -28.79
N THR A 354 22.71 4.22 -27.61
CA THR A 354 21.30 4.55 -27.40
C THR A 354 21.07 6.04 -27.64
N ILE A 355 20.01 6.35 -28.39
CA ILE A 355 19.58 7.73 -28.59
C ILE A 355 19.01 8.25 -27.26
N HIS A 356 19.58 9.31 -26.71
CA HIS A 356 19.08 9.97 -25.50
C HIS A 356 18.25 11.21 -25.86
N ARG A 357 17.06 11.32 -25.29
CA ARG A 357 16.17 12.49 -25.44
C ARG A 357 15.65 12.95 -24.09
N LEU A 358 15.35 14.24 -23.99
CA LEU A 358 14.82 14.84 -22.78
C LEU A 358 13.31 14.86 -22.79
N CYS A 359 12.77 14.70 -21.59
CA CYS A 359 11.36 14.69 -21.34
C CYS A 359 10.71 16.07 -21.49
N LEU A 360 9.82 16.20 -22.47
CA LEU A 360 9.09 17.44 -22.76
C LEU A 360 8.14 17.89 -21.63
N TRP A 361 7.56 16.95 -20.88
CA TRP A 361 6.69 17.28 -19.75
C TRP A 361 7.45 17.94 -18.59
N HIS A 362 8.62 17.39 -18.23
CA HIS A 362 9.48 17.96 -17.19
C HIS A 362 9.98 19.35 -17.59
N ILE A 363 10.33 19.53 -18.87
CA ILE A 363 10.67 20.84 -19.43
C ILE A 363 9.50 21.81 -19.28
N THR A 364 8.30 21.43 -19.71
CA THR A 364 7.09 22.27 -19.62
C THR A 364 6.73 22.62 -18.17
N LYS A 365 6.98 21.70 -17.22
CA LYS A 365 6.81 21.95 -15.77
C LYS A 365 7.85 22.93 -15.24
N ASN A 366 9.09 22.86 -15.73
CA ASN A 366 10.17 23.76 -15.33
C ASN A 366 10.02 25.16 -15.93
N VAL A 367 9.55 25.31 -17.18
CA VAL A 367 9.25 26.61 -17.82
C VAL A 367 8.42 27.51 -16.91
N LYS A 368 7.36 26.98 -16.31
CA LYS A 368 6.45 27.74 -15.44
C LYS A 368 7.14 28.34 -14.20
N LYS A 369 8.31 27.83 -13.82
CA LYS A 369 9.13 28.33 -12.71
C LYS A 369 10.12 29.43 -13.15
N GLN A 370 10.43 29.49 -14.44
CA GLN A 370 11.40 30.43 -15.02
C GLN A 370 10.77 31.74 -15.47
N VAL A 371 9.44 31.79 -15.56
CA VAL A 371 8.67 32.98 -15.93
C VAL A 371 7.82 33.49 -14.77
N SER A 372 7.41 34.76 -14.84
CA SER A 372 6.59 35.37 -13.80
C SER A 372 5.21 34.71 -13.67
N VAL A 373 4.65 34.71 -12.45
CA VAL A 373 3.30 34.17 -12.20
C VAL A 373 2.23 34.88 -13.02
N HIS A 374 2.46 36.17 -13.34
CA HIS A 374 1.59 36.97 -14.18
C HIS A 374 1.49 36.39 -15.60
N LEU A 375 2.64 36.12 -16.24
CA LEU A 375 2.68 35.49 -17.58
C LEU A 375 1.97 34.14 -17.57
N VAL A 376 2.23 33.29 -16.57
CA VAL A 376 1.65 31.93 -16.51
C VAL A 376 0.13 31.92 -16.35
N LYS A 377 -0.45 32.88 -15.59
CA LYS A 377 -1.87 32.85 -15.22
C LYS A 377 -2.75 33.83 -15.98
N LYS A 378 -2.21 34.95 -16.46
CA LYS A 378 -2.99 36.05 -17.05
C LYS A 378 -2.80 36.21 -18.55
N THR A 379 -1.88 35.47 -19.17
CA THR A 379 -1.64 35.52 -20.62
C THR A 379 -1.83 34.16 -21.27
N SER A 380 -1.85 34.14 -22.61
CA SER A 380 -1.88 32.91 -23.40
C SER A 380 -0.55 32.15 -23.43
N PHE A 381 0.48 32.60 -22.70
CA PHE A 381 1.85 32.05 -22.70
C PHE A 381 1.88 30.51 -22.65
N VAL A 382 1.16 29.90 -21.70
CA VAL A 382 1.16 28.43 -21.55
C VAL A 382 0.50 27.74 -22.75
N ALA A 383 -0.55 28.34 -23.34
CA ALA A 383 -1.22 27.80 -24.51
C ALA A 383 -0.32 27.93 -25.75
N ASP A 384 0.33 29.08 -25.94
CA ASP A 384 1.22 29.35 -27.07
C ASP A 384 2.51 28.52 -27.00
N TRP A 385 3.11 28.42 -25.81
CA TRP A 385 4.22 27.51 -25.54
C TRP A 385 3.85 26.10 -25.96
N ASN A 386 2.74 25.57 -25.44
CA ASN A 386 2.29 24.21 -25.77
C ASN A 386 1.98 24.05 -27.26
N LYS A 387 1.37 25.06 -27.90
CA LYS A 387 1.07 25.04 -29.34
C LYS A 387 2.35 24.99 -30.17
N MET A 388 3.43 25.64 -29.74
CA MET A 388 4.73 25.59 -30.40
C MET A 388 5.44 24.25 -30.17
N ILE A 389 5.67 23.86 -28.92
CA ILE A 389 6.52 22.71 -28.58
C ILE A 389 5.89 21.35 -28.91
N TRP A 390 4.55 21.23 -28.87
CA TRP A 390 3.84 19.98 -29.15
C TRP A 390 3.46 19.83 -30.63
N ASN A 391 3.80 20.80 -31.48
CA ASN A 391 3.47 20.75 -32.88
C ASN A 391 4.40 19.81 -33.64
N LEU A 392 3.86 18.64 -33.94
CA LEU A 392 4.55 17.57 -34.65
C LEU A 392 4.71 17.81 -36.16
N HIS A 393 4.16 18.91 -36.67
CA HIS A 393 4.12 19.25 -38.09
C HIS A 393 5.16 20.32 -38.46
N LEU A 394 5.70 21.07 -37.50
CA LEU A 394 6.72 22.12 -37.74
C LEU A 394 8.03 21.55 -38.27
N GLY A 395 8.61 22.20 -39.28
CA GLY A 395 10.01 21.98 -39.69
C GLY A 395 11.03 22.64 -38.74
N PRO A 396 12.32 22.26 -38.80
CA PRO A 396 13.38 22.92 -38.04
C PRO A 396 13.43 24.45 -38.24
N ALA A 397 13.49 24.91 -39.50
CA ALA A 397 13.52 26.34 -39.82
C ALA A 397 12.26 27.09 -39.37
N GLU A 398 11.08 26.49 -39.53
CA GLU A 398 9.83 27.07 -39.04
C GLU A 398 9.76 27.15 -37.51
N PHE A 399 10.42 26.21 -36.81
CA PHE A 399 10.51 26.24 -35.36
C PHE A 399 11.46 27.35 -34.90
N ASP A 400 12.63 27.49 -35.55
CA ASP A 400 13.61 28.53 -35.20
C ASP A 400 12.98 29.93 -35.31
N ASN A 401 12.28 30.22 -36.42
CA ASN A 401 11.58 31.51 -36.58
C ASN A 401 10.49 31.72 -35.50
N LYS A 402 9.67 30.70 -35.24
CA LYS A 402 8.61 30.79 -34.21
C LYS A 402 9.16 30.92 -32.79
N TRP A 403 10.34 30.37 -32.54
CA TRP A 403 11.00 30.47 -31.25
C TRP A 403 11.44 31.92 -30.98
N GLU A 404 12.03 32.59 -31.96
CA GLU A 404 12.41 34.00 -31.89
C GLU A 404 11.18 34.90 -31.71
N GLU A 405 10.15 34.73 -32.55
CA GLU A 405 8.87 35.45 -32.44
C GLU A 405 8.23 35.28 -31.04
N PHE A 406 8.32 34.07 -30.49
CA PHE A 406 7.79 33.75 -29.15
C PHE A 406 8.57 34.46 -28.05
N LEU A 407 9.90 34.53 -28.14
CA LEU A 407 10.71 35.22 -27.14
C LEU A 407 10.44 36.72 -27.16
N ASP A 408 10.31 37.32 -28.33
CA ASP A 408 10.05 38.76 -28.48
C ASP A 408 8.64 39.13 -27.98
N LEU A 409 7.62 38.33 -28.33
CA LEU A 409 6.23 38.55 -27.90
C LEU A 409 6.09 38.62 -26.37
N TYR A 410 6.89 37.85 -25.64
CA TYR A 410 6.84 37.76 -24.18
C TYR A 410 7.99 38.47 -23.46
N GLY A 411 8.87 39.18 -24.19
CA GLY A 411 10.02 39.90 -23.63
C GLY A 411 11.02 38.99 -22.90
N LEU A 412 11.26 37.79 -23.46
CA LEU A 412 12.11 36.75 -22.86
C LEU A 412 13.49 36.65 -23.53
N THR A 413 13.77 37.54 -24.48
CA THR A 413 15.04 37.64 -25.21
C THR A 413 16.19 37.91 -24.24
N GLY A 414 17.26 37.11 -24.31
CA GLY A 414 18.44 37.22 -23.43
C GLY A 414 18.35 36.50 -22.09
N VAL A 415 17.23 35.84 -21.77
CA VAL A 415 17.12 35.03 -20.54
C VAL A 415 17.94 33.74 -20.67
N SER A 416 18.93 33.57 -19.79
CA SER A 416 19.92 32.47 -19.84
C SER A 416 19.30 31.07 -19.96
N TRP A 417 18.17 30.84 -19.28
CA TRP A 417 17.47 29.56 -19.35
C TRP A 417 16.93 29.26 -20.75
N PHE A 418 16.33 30.25 -21.44
CA PHE A 418 15.78 30.05 -22.78
C PHE A 418 16.88 29.87 -23.83
N ASN A 419 18.00 30.59 -23.69
CA ASN A 419 19.19 30.41 -24.54
C ASN A 419 19.73 28.97 -24.40
N HIS A 420 19.89 28.49 -23.18
CA HIS A 420 20.33 27.12 -22.94
C HIS A 420 19.34 26.07 -23.50
N MET A 421 18.03 26.30 -23.36
CA MET A 421 17.02 25.41 -23.92
C MET A 421 17.04 25.37 -25.45
N TYR A 422 17.37 26.48 -26.10
CA TYR A 422 17.56 26.58 -27.54
C TYR A 422 18.82 25.82 -27.99
N GLU A 423 19.94 25.94 -27.27
CA GLU A 423 21.17 25.18 -27.56
C GLU A 423 20.92 23.67 -27.58
N ILE A 424 20.11 23.17 -26.65
CA ILE A 424 19.82 21.73 -26.53
C ILE A 424 18.60 21.29 -27.35
N ARG A 425 18.05 22.12 -28.27
CA ARG A 425 16.76 21.87 -28.96
C ARG A 425 16.66 20.52 -29.67
N GLU A 426 17.75 20.02 -30.24
CA GLU A 426 17.82 18.70 -30.87
C GLU A 426 17.56 17.53 -29.90
N SER A 427 17.71 17.77 -28.59
CA SER A 427 17.48 16.75 -27.56
C SER A 427 16.03 16.70 -27.06
N TRP A 428 15.17 17.68 -27.38
CA TRP A 428 13.80 17.75 -26.81
C TRP A 428 12.69 18.25 -27.73
N ILE A 429 13.02 18.93 -28.85
CA ILE A 429 12.04 19.48 -29.80
C ILE A 429 11.73 18.49 -30.94
N PRO A 430 10.45 18.09 -31.14
CA PRO A 430 10.09 17.07 -32.13
C PRO A 430 10.47 17.41 -33.57
N ALA A 431 10.61 18.71 -33.90
CA ALA A 431 10.96 19.18 -35.23
C ALA A 431 12.35 18.68 -35.69
N PHE A 432 13.29 18.46 -34.76
CA PHE A 432 14.70 18.13 -35.04
C PHE A 432 15.02 16.62 -35.03
N PHE A 433 14.04 15.76 -34.75
CA PHE A 433 14.25 14.30 -34.77
C PHE A 433 13.02 13.55 -35.28
N LYS A 434 12.42 14.06 -36.37
CA LYS A 434 11.21 13.50 -37.02
C LYS A 434 11.40 12.06 -37.53
N ASP A 435 12.64 11.68 -37.76
CA ASP A 435 13.13 10.39 -38.26
C ASP A 435 13.30 9.32 -37.15
N THR A 436 13.31 9.72 -35.87
CA THR A 436 13.51 8.78 -34.76
C THR A 436 12.19 8.12 -34.31
N PRO A 437 12.08 6.78 -34.26
CA PRO A 437 10.88 6.09 -33.77
C PRO A 437 10.76 6.23 -32.24
N MET A 438 9.79 7.01 -31.76
CA MET A 438 9.63 7.32 -30.34
C MET A 438 8.47 6.58 -29.63
N SER A 439 7.74 5.75 -30.38
CA SER A 439 6.68 4.85 -29.88
C SER A 439 5.67 5.52 -28.93
N GLY A 440 5.41 6.83 -29.12
CA GLY A 440 4.45 7.62 -28.33
C GLY A 440 4.92 8.12 -26.95
N LEU A 441 6.19 7.89 -26.55
CA LEU A 441 6.71 8.29 -25.22
C LEU A 441 6.82 9.81 -25.04
N MET A 442 7.04 10.54 -26.12
CA MET A 442 7.33 11.97 -26.10
C MET A 442 6.20 12.82 -25.49
N LYS A 443 4.94 12.34 -25.56
CA LYS A 443 3.76 13.04 -25.04
C LYS A 443 3.49 12.89 -23.54
N THR A 444 4.12 11.95 -22.85
CA THR A 444 3.59 11.55 -21.54
C THR A 444 4.58 10.79 -20.65
N THR A 445 5.48 11.52 -19.98
CA THR A 445 6.20 11.03 -18.79
C THR A 445 5.52 11.43 -17.48
N SER A 446 4.44 12.22 -17.50
CA SER A 446 3.53 12.38 -16.34
C SER A 446 2.89 11.05 -15.89
N ARG A 447 3.25 9.94 -16.55
CA ARG A 447 2.77 8.59 -16.31
C ARG A 447 3.63 7.80 -15.35
N SER A 448 4.93 8.11 -15.18
CA SER A 448 5.74 7.52 -14.10
C SER A 448 5.15 7.92 -12.74
N GLU A 449 4.74 9.18 -12.58
CA GLU A 449 4.01 9.69 -11.41
C GLU A 449 2.56 9.14 -11.31
N SER A 450 1.94 8.69 -12.42
CA SER A 450 0.55 8.20 -12.47
C SER A 450 0.40 6.66 -12.38
N ILE A 451 1.44 5.92 -12.00
CA ILE A 451 1.40 4.44 -11.86
C ILE A 451 0.39 3.96 -10.80
N ASN A 452 -0.25 4.85 -10.04
CA ASN A 452 -1.29 4.51 -9.06
C ASN A 452 -2.73 4.38 -9.60
N ALA A 453 -2.98 4.42 -10.91
CA ALA A 453 -4.34 4.25 -11.45
C ALA A 453 -4.37 3.64 -12.86
N SER A 454 -4.48 2.30 -12.97
CA SER A 454 -5.05 1.66 -14.17
C SER A 454 -5.44 0.19 -13.95
N SER A 455 -6.72 -0.09 -13.78
CA SER A 455 -7.27 -1.47 -13.75
C SER A 455 -8.25 -1.77 -14.90
N VAL A 456 -8.39 -0.96 -15.97
CA VAL A 456 -9.60 -1.04 -16.84
C VAL A 456 -9.38 -0.78 -18.37
N TYR A 457 -8.61 -1.63 -19.08
CA TYR A 457 -8.82 -1.99 -20.53
C TYR A 457 -8.24 -1.26 -21.77
N THR A 458 -8.22 -2.07 -22.86
CA THR A 458 -8.23 -1.86 -24.33
C THR A 458 -9.59 -1.39 -24.91
N ARG A 459 -9.55 -0.39 -25.82
CA ARG A 459 -10.59 0.16 -26.76
C ARG A 459 -9.99 1.40 -27.48
N LYS A 460 -9.01 2.01 -26.80
CA LYS A 460 -8.32 3.25 -27.13
C LYS A 460 -7.49 3.25 -28.41
N VAL A 461 -6.81 2.15 -28.74
CA VAL A 461 -5.98 2.06 -29.96
C VAL A 461 -6.87 1.94 -31.21
N PHE A 462 -7.95 1.15 -31.14
CA PHE A 462 -8.98 1.12 -32.17
C PHE A 462 -9.55 2.52 -32.42
N PHE A 463 -9.89 3.27 -31.37
CA PHE A 463 -10.37 4.66 -31.53
C PHE A 463 -9.32 5.61 -32.13
N GLU A 464 -8.02 5.35 -31.98
CA GLU A 464 -6.97 6.20 -32.57
C GLU A 464 -6.79 5.92 -34.06
N VAL A 465 -6.81 4.66 -34.48
CA VAL A 465 -6.85 4.29 -35.89
C VAL A 465 -8.15 4.81 -36.51
N GLN A 466 -9.29 4.60 -35.85
CA GLN A 466 -10.59 5.13 -36.27
C GLN A 466 -10.57 6.65 -36.37
N LYS A 467 -9.91 7.36 -35.44
CA LYS A 467 -9.77 8.82 -35.48
C LYS A 467 -8.91 9.29 -36.65
N GLU A 468 -7.79 8.64 -36.94
CA GLU A 468 -7.00 8.97 -38.13
C GLU A 468 -7.75 8.62 -39.42
N LEU A 469 -8.55 7.56 -39.42
CA LEU A 469 -9.41 7.16 -40.55
C LEU A 469 -10.54 8.18 -40.78
N ILE A 470 -11.24 8.60 -39.73
CA ILE A 470 -12.24 9.68 -39.79
C ILE A 470 -11.56 10.95 -40.31
N LYS A 471 -10.42 11.34 -39.75
CA LYS A 471 -9.73 12.56 -40.20
C LYS A 471 -9.15 12.46 -41.61
N ALA A 472 -8.85 11.27 -42.11
CA ALA A 472 -8.50 11.07 -43.51
C ALA A 472 -9.66 11.48 -44.43
N VAL A 473 -10.89 11.13 -44.05
CA VAL A 473 -12.09 11.48 -44.81
C VAL A 473 -12.39 12.98 -44.71
N TRP A 474 -12.39 13.55 -43.50
CA TRP A 474 -12.91 14.90 -43.25
C TRP A 474 -11.87 16.02 -43.30
N CYS A 475 -10.59 15.71 -43.07
CA CYS A 475 -9.54 16.73 -42.91
C CYS A 475 -8.43 16.60 -43.94
N CYS A 476 -8.55 15.69 -44.93
CA CYS A 476 -7.56 15.49 -45.97
C CYS A 476 -8.18 15.46 -47.37
N GLY A 477 -7.58 16.22 -48.29
CA GLY A 477 -7.82 16.15 -49.73
C GLY A 477 -6.54 15.73 -50.45
N TRP A 478 -6.61 15.48 -51.76
CA TRP A 478 -5.41 15.37 -52.59
C TRP A 478 -5.56 16.31 -53.78
N ASP A 479 -4.46 16.96 -54.15
CA ASP A 479 -4.46 18.03 -55.14
C ASP A 479 -3.87 17.53 -56.47
N GLU A 480 -2.83 16.68 -56.41
CA GLU A 480 -2.06 16.23 -57.57
C GLU A 480 -1.63 14.76 -57.43
N ILE A 481 -1.55 14.05 -58.56
CA ILE A 481 -0.99 12.69 -58.68
C ILE A 481 0.06 12.67 -59.79
N THR A 482 1.27 12.25 -59.45
CA THR A 482 2.31 11.90 -60.42
C THR A 482 2.46 10.39 -60.46
N ARG A 483 2.44 9.81 -61.67
CA ARG A 483 2.62 8.37 -61.89
C ARG A 483 3.95 8.12 -62.59
N ALA A 484 4.82 7.34 -61.97
CA ALA A 484 6.09 6.92 -62.55
C ALA A 484 6.48 5.54 -62.02
N ASP A 485 6.87 4.61 -62.91
CA ASP A 485 7.48 3.32 -62.59
C ASP A 485 6.78 2.51 -61.48
N GLY A 486 5.46 2.34 -61.57
CA GLY A 486 4.67 1.58 -60.58
C GLY A 486 4.51 2.27 -59.22
N LYS A 487 5.05 3.48 -59.06
CA LYS A 487 4.86 4.36 -57.90
C LYS A 487 3.92 5.50 -58.24
N HIS A 488 2.97 5.72 -57.34
CA HIS A 488 2.07 6.86 -57.38
C HIS A 488 2.48 7.84 -56.27
N VAL A 489 2.75 9.08 -56.65
CA VAL A 489 3.09 10.16 -55.72
C VAL A 489 1.88 11.09 -55.61
N TYR A 490 1.29 11.17 -54.43
CA TYR A 490 0.12 12.00 -54.11
C TYR A 490 0.55 13.21 -53.29
N VAL A 491 0.05 14.40 -53.65
CA VAL A 491 0.15 15.60 -52.81
C VAL A 491 -1.14 15.73 -52.00
N VAL A 492 -1.08 15.44 -50.70
CA VAL A 492 -2.25 15.40 -49.79
C VAL A 492 -2.34 16.69 -48.98
N THR A 493 -3.45 17.42 -49.10
CA THR A 493 -3.75 18.60 -48.28
C THR A 493 -4.21 18.22 -46.88
N HIS A 494 -3.70 18.90 -45.86
CA HIS A 494 -4.11 18.75 -44.47
C HIS A 494 -4.86 20.00 -44.01
N LYS A 495 -6.14 19.85 -43.67
CA LYS A 495 -7.04 20.93 -43.26
C LYS A 495 -7.27 20.96 -41.74
N ASN A 496 -7.53 22.15 -41.19
CA ASN A 496 -7.96 22.33 -39.80
C ASN A 496 -9.48 22.07 -39.64
N LYS A 497 -10.01 22.28 -38.43
CA LYS A 497 -11.45 22.12 -38.16
C LYS A 497 -12.34 23.16 -38.86
N SER A 498 -11.75 24.28 -39.28
CA SER A 498 -12.39 25.36 -40.03
C SER A 498 -12.24 25.19 -41.55
N SER A 499 -11.76 24.02 -42.01
CA SER A 499 -11.50 23.68 -43.42
C SER A 499 -10.38 24.46 -44.11
N GLU A 500 -9.59 25.25 -43.37
CA GLU A 500 -8.42 25.96 -43.92
C GLU A 500 -7.25 24.99 -44.08
N VAL A 501 -6.50 25.14 -45.18
CA VAL A 501 -5.32 24.33 -45.46
C VAL A 501 -4.18 24.76 -44.54
N ILE A 502 -3.72 23.84 -43.70
CA ILE A 502 -2.59 24.06 -42.80
C ILE A 502 -1.27 23.79 -43.52
N THR A 503 -1.20 22.69 -44.27
CA THR A 503 0.03 22.19 -44.89
C THR A 503 -0.28 21.10 -45.93
N LYS A 504 0.71 20.70 -46.72
CA LYS A 504 0.62 19.61 -47.71
C LYS A 504 1.68 18.54 -47.41
N TYR A 505 1.33 17.28 -47.62
CA TYR A 505 2.22 16.13 -47.44
C TYR A 505 2.28 15.30 -48.70
N THR A 506 3.49 14.90 -49.09
CA THR A 506 3.71 13.92 -50.15
C THR A 506 3.51 12.51 -49.60
N VAL A 507 2.72 11.70 -50.29
CA VAL A 507 2.53 10.26 -50.04
C VAL A 507 2.97 9.49 -51.27
N VAL A 508 3.91 8.57 -51.11
CA VAL A 508 4.39 7.68 -52.15
C VAL A 508 3.77 6.31 -51.91
N GLN A 509 3.01 5.81 -52.87
CA GLN A 509 2.49 4.45 -52.86
C GLN A 509 3.16 3.65 -53.96
N ASP A 510 3.80 2.55 -53.59
CA ASP A 510 4.30 1.57 -54.54
C ASP A 510 3.22 0.50 -54.73
N LYS A 511 2.69 0.42 -55.95
CA LYS A 511 1.64 -0.53 -56.31
C LYS A 511 2.18 -1.97 -56.41
N THR A 512 3.45 -2.13 -56.74
CA THR A 512 4.07 -3.46 -56.90
C THR A 512 4.35 -4.12 -55.56
N SER A 513 4.90 -3.36 -54.61
CA SER A 513 5.19 -3.85 -53.27
C SER A 513 4.05 -3.62 -52.27
N MET A 514 2.95 -2.98 -52.68
CA MET A 514 1.83 -2.53 -51.85
C MET A 514 2.29 -1.67 -50.65
N THR A 515 3.39 -0.91 -50.76
CA THR A 515 3.84 0.00 -49.70
C THR A 515 3.19 1.37 -49.85
N VAL A 516 3.01 2.05 -48.73
CA VAL A 516 2.64 3.46 -48.64
C VAL A 516 3.55 4.14 -47.64
N ASP A 517 4.23 5.20 -48.09
CA ASP A 517 5.09 6.03 -47.27
C ASP A 517 4.62 7.48 -47.37
N CYS A 518 4.58 8.17 -46.23
CA CYS A 518 4.14 9.56 -46.18
C CYS A 518 5.23 10.39 -45.53
N SER A 519 5.55 11.53 -46.15
CA SER A 519 6.44 12.57 -45.60
C SER A 519 6.02 13.08 -44.22
N CYS A 520 4.78 12.81 -43.78
CA CYS A 520 4.32 13.02 -42.41
C CYS A 520 5.13 12.19 -41.37
N ASN A 521 5.79 11.10 -41.78
CA ASN A 521 6.53 10.14 -40.94
C ASN A 521 5.77 9.67 -39.68
N LEU A 522 4.44 9.68 -39.68
CA LEU A 522 3.67 9.26 -38.49
C LEU A 522 3.78 7.76 -38.24
N PHE A 523 3.83 6.95 -39.30
CA PHE A 523 4.01 5.51 -39.17
C PHE A 523 5.38 5.18 -38.57
N VAL A 524 6.44 5.85 -39.02
CA VAL A 524 7.78 5.72 -38.43
C VAL A 524 7.78 6.15 -36.96
N ARG A 525 7.15 7.28 -36.63
CA ARG A 525 7.17 7.84 -35.26
C ARG A 525 6.32 7.07 -34.25
N ASN A 526 5.14 6.60 -34.66
CA ASN A 526 4.10 6.09 -33.77
C ASN A 526 3.62 4.67 -34.12
N GLY A 527 4.11 4.06 -35.20
CA GLY A 527 3.72 2.73 -35.64
C GLY A 527 2.29 2.62 -36.16
N ILE A 528 1.64 3.74 -36.50
CA ILE A 528 0.27 3.81 -37.04
C ILE A 528 0.29 4.68 -38.30
N LEU A 529 -0.37 4.24 -39.37
CA LEU A 529 -0.50 5.00 -40.61
C LEU A 529 -1.16 6.36 -40.34
N CYS A 530 -0.59 7.46 -40.88
CA CYS A 530 -1.27 8.76 -40.79
C CYS A 530 -2.51 8.80 -41.65
N ARG A 531 -3.43 9.71 -41.28
CA ARG A 531 -4.57 10.08 -42.12
C ARG A 531 -4.23 10.34 -43.60
N HIS A 532 -3.04 10.83 -43.93
CA HIS A 532 -2.64 11.07 -45.31
C HIS A 532 -2.40 9.76 -46.09
N ALA A 533 -1.65 8.82 -45.49
CA ALA A 533 -1.46 7.49 -46.06
C ALA A 533 -2.79 6.72 -46.11
N LEU A 534 -3.62 6.83 -45.07
CA LEU A 534 -4.95 6.23 -45.04
C LEU A 534 -5.87 6.84 -46.11
N LYS A 535 -5.79 8.14 -46.40
CA LYS A 535 -6.57 8.79 -47.46
C LYS A 535 -6.24 8.21 -48.83
N VAL A 536 -4.95 7.98 -49.10
CA VAL A 536 -4.50 7.34 -50.35
C VAL A 536 -5.00 5.90 -50.42
N LEU A 537 -4.83 5.10 -49.35
CA LEU A 537 -5.32 3.71 -49.31
C LEU A 537 -6.85 3.60 -49.48
N LEU A 538 -7.62 4.48 -48.84
CA LEU A 538 -9.08 4.51 -48.94
C LEU A 538 -9.55 4.85 -50.35
N ASN A 539 -8.93 5.84 -50.98
CA ASN A 539 -9.29 6.27 -52.33
C ASN A 539 -8.91 5.21 -53.40
N ASP A 540 -7.86 4.44 -53.14
CA ASP A 540 -7.40 3.37 -54.02
C ASP A 540 -8.10 2.01 -53.77
N GLY A 541 -9.19 2.00 -52.98
CA GLY A 541 -10.01 0.80 -52.77
C GLY A 541 -9.33 -0.30 -51.95
N VAL A 542 -8.38 0.04 -51.07
CA VAL A 542 -7.70 -0.95 -50.23
C VAL A 542 -8.56 -1.28 -49.02
N ASP A 543 -9.24 -2.43 -49.06
CA ASP A 543 -10.22 -2.86 -48.05
C ASP A 543 -9.61 -3.29 -46.69
N ARG A 544 -8.31 -3.58 -46.67
CA ARG A 544 -7.58 -4.01 -45.47
C ARG A 544 -6.20 -3.36 -45.40
N ILE A 545 -5.83 -2.85 -44.22
CA ILE A 545 -4.48 -2.34 -43.98
C ILE A 545 -3.48 -3.51 -44.16
N PRO A 546 -2.46 -3.37 -45.02
CA PRO A 546 -1.49 -4.44 -45.24
C PRO A 546 -0.76 -4.85 -43.96
N ASP A 547 -0.51 -6.15 -43.77
CA ASP A 547 0.02 -6.72 -42.53
C ASP A 547 1.37 -6.13 -42.08
N LYS A 548 2.20 -5.67 -43.03
CA LYS A 548 3.47 -4.98 -42.73
C LYS A 548 3.29 -3.66 -41.98
N TYR A 549 2.13 -3.02 -42.11
CA TYR A 549 1.76 -1.83 -41.34
C TYR A 549 1.08 -2.16 -40.00
N ILE A 550 0.92 -3.45 -39.71
CA ILE A 550 0.46 -3.98 -38.42
C ILE A 550 1.68 -4.51 -37.66
N LEU A 551 2.41 -3.61 -37.01
CA LEU A 551 3.60 -3.98 -36.23
C LEU A 551 3.26 -5.07 -35.21
N ARG A 552 4.15 -6.07 -35.06
CA ARG A 552 4.01 -7.14 -34.07
C ARG A 552 3.67 -6.61 -32.67
N ARG A 553 4.29 -5.47 -32.31
CA ARG A 553 4.00 -4.69 -31.10
C ARG A 553 2.52 -4.48 -30.84
N TRP A 554 1.65 -4.36 -31.85
CA TRP A 554 0.22 -4.05 -31.71
C TRP A 554 -0.69 -5.27 -31.59
N ARG A 555 -0.15 -6.49 -31.64
CA ARG A 555 -0.92 -7.74 -31.53
C ARG A 555 -1.32 -8.05 -30.09
N ARG A 556 -2.43 -8.78 -29.90
CA ARG A 556 -3.10 -8.97 -28.58
C ARG A 556 -2.58 -10.18 -27.80
N ASP A 557 -1.85 -11.06 -28.45
CA ASP A 557 -1.42 -12.40 -28.03
C ASP A 557 0.00 -12.44 -27.43
N LEU A 558 0.66 -11.29 -27.24
CA LEU A 558 2.06 -11.22 -26.83
C LEU A 558 2.32 -11.61 -25.36
N ILE A 559 1.36 -11.38 -24.45
CA ILE A 559 1.50 -11.67 -23.00
C ILE A 559 0.33 -12.53 -22.54
N PRO A 560 0.57 -13.77 -22.08
CA PRO A 560 -0.47 -14.64 -21.57
C PRO A 560 -1.26 -13.98 -20.41
N PRO A 561 -2.61 -13.96 -20.45
CA PRO A 561 -3.43 -13.31 -19.42
C PRO A 561 -3.18 -13.81 -17.99
N GLN A 562 -2.73 -15.06 -17.87
CA GLN A 562 -2.39 -15.71 -16.60
C GLN A 562 -1.23 -15.05 -15.83
N TRP A 563 -0.39 -14.24 -16.49
CA TRP A 563 0.79 -13.60 -15.86
C TRP A 563 0.53 -12.18 -15.35
N LEU A 564 -0.62 -11.58 -15.67
CA LEU A 564 -0.94 -10.18 -15.33
C LEU A 564 -1.28 -9.90 -13.84
N PRO A 565 -1.87 -10.81 -13.04
CA PRO A 565 -2.24 -10.52 -11.66
C PRO A 565 -1.03 -10.19 -10.77
N ALA A 566 -1.10 -9.10 -9.97
CA ALA A 566 -0.01 -8.69 -9.07
C ALA A 566 0.38 -9.78 -8.05
N ARG A 567 -0.60 -10.59 -7.65
CA ARG A 567 -0.43 -11.77 -6.78
C ARG A 567 0.40 -12.88 -7.43
N VAL A 568 0.30 -13.09 -8.74
CA VAL A 568 1.16 -14.03 -9.49
C VAL A 568 2.58 -13.45 -9.68
N ARG A 569 2.70 -12.13 -9.79
CA ARG A 569 4.00 -11.43 -9.96
C ARG A 569 4.84 -11.37 -8.67
N TYR A 570 4.21 -11.23 -7.50
CA TYR A 570 4.91 -10.85 -6.25
C TYR A 570 4.79 -11.82 -5.07
N GLY A 571 4.16 -13.00 -5.17
CA GLY A 571 4.21 -13.97 -4.07
C GLY A 571 3.56 -15.32 -4.36
N GLU A 572 4.25 -16.39 -3.96
CA GLU A 572 3.67 -17.72 -3.79
C GLU A 572 2.58 -17.66 -2.73
N VAL A 573 1.34 -17.54 -3.17
CA VAL A 573 0.21 -18.01 -2.39
C VAL A 573 -0.28 -19.25 -3.10
N ASP A 574 -0.44 -20.35 -2.36
CA ASP A 574 -1.09 -21.55 -2.87
C ASP A 574 -2.43 -21.15 -3.50
N VAL A 575 -2.42 -21.11 -4.83
CA VAL A 575 -3.52 -20.57 -5.64
C VAL A 575 -4.78 -21.38 -5.39
N GLU A 576 -4.63 -22.68 -5.12
CA GLU A 576 -5.73 -23.57 -4.82
C GLU A 576 -6.29 -23.30 -3.42
N LYS A 577 -5.42 -23.11 -2.40
CA LYS A 577 -5.85 -22.70 -1.05
C LYS A 577 -6.62 -21.38 -1.06
N GLU A 578 -6.16 -20.36 -1.79
CA GLU A 578 -6.89 -19.10 -1.95
C GLU A 578 -8.24 -19.29 -2.62
N ARG A 579 -8.27 -20.10 -3.69
CA ARG A 579 -9.51 -20.40 -4.41
C ARG A 579 -10.52 -21.07 -3.49
N LEU A 580 -10.08 -22.00 -2.66
CA LEU A 580 -10.92 -22.68 -1.67
C LEU A 580 -11.44 -21.69 -0.62
N MET A 581 -10.59 -20.82 -0.07
CA MET A 581 -11.01 -19.77 0.88
C MET A 581 -12.05 -18.83 0.26
N ALA A 582 -11.82 -18.36 -0.97
CA ALA A 582 -12.77 -17.48 -1.67
C ALA A 582 -14.12 -18.17 -1.93
N ARG A 583 -14.10 -19.45 -2.32
CA ARG A 583 -15.32 -20.27 -2.49
C ARG A 583 -16.09 -20.42 -1.18
N ALA A 584 -15.39 -20.67 -0.06
CA ALA A 584 -15.99 -20.78 1.26
C ALA A 584 -16.65 -19.46 1.69
N PHE A 585 -15.96 -18.33 1.57
CA PHE A 585 -16.53 -17.01 1.87
C PHE A 585 -17.78 -16.72 1.04
N ALA A 586 -17.73 -16.97 -0.28
CA ALA A 586 -18.87 -16.76 -1.16
C ALA A 586 -20.05 -17.67 -0.81
N ALA A 587 -19.80 -18.90 -0.34
CA ALA A 587 -20.86 -19.80 0.09
C ALA A 587 -21.57 -19.27 1.34
N VAL A 588 -20.81 -18.87 2.37
CA VAL A 588 -21.35 -18.29 3.61
C VAL A 588 -22.14 -17.01 3.32
N ASP A 589 -21.60 -16.12 2.48
CA ASP A 589 -22.27 -14.88 2.09
C ASP A 589 -23.62 -15.14 1.37
N ARG A 590 -23.65 -16.11 0.45
CA ARG A 590 -24.90 -16.55 -0.19
C ARG A 590 -25.91 -17.11 0.80
N MET A 591 -25.47 -17.88 1.80
CA MET A 591 -26.35 -18.41 2.85
C MET A 591 -26.97 -17.26 3.66
N ILE A 592 -26.13 -16.35 4.17
CA ILE A 592 -26.57 -15.17 4.93
C ILE A 592 -27.54 -14.33 4.10
N GLY A 593 -27.25 -14.09 2.82
CA GLY A 593 -28.10 -13.33 1.92
C GLY A 593 -29.53 -13.89 1.77
N ARG A 594 -29.70 -15.22 1.89
CA ARG A 594 -31.01 -15.88 1.84
C ARG A 594 -31.76 -15.81 3.17
N VAL A 595 -31.07 -15.99 4.30
CA VAL A 595 -31.71 -16.13 5.62
C VAL A 595 -31.82 -14.82 6.41
N ARG A 596 -31.23 -13.72 5.91
CA ARG A 596 -31.10 -12.44 6.64
C ARG A 596 -32.39 -11.86 7.25
N ASN A 597 -33.56 -12.17 6.68
CA ASN A 597 -34.85 -11.64 7.12
C ASN A 597 -35.61 -12.60 8.07
N GLU A 598 -35.16 -13.86 8.19
CA GLU A 598 -35.84 -14.92 8.93
C GLU A 598 -35.05 -15.27 10.19
N LYS A 599 -35.40 -14.66 11.33
CA LYS A 599 -34.64 -14.77 12.59
C LYS A 599 -34.43 -16.22 13.03
N ASP A 600 -35.50 -17.02 13.04
CA ASP A 600 -35.44 -18.41 13.55
C ASP A 600 -34.62 -19.32 12.64
N VAL A 601 -34.60 -19.04 11.32
CA VAL A 601 -33.76 -19.75 10.36
C VAL A 601 -32.30 -19.33 10.52
N LEU A 602 -32.05 -18.04 10.75
CA LEU A 602 -30.71 -17.51 10.99
C LEU A 602 -30.09 -18.09 12.26
N GLU A 603 -30.86 -18.26 13.33
CA GLU A 603 -30.41 -18.89 14.58
C GLU A 603 -29.93 -20.33 14.36
N ARG A 604 -30.70 -21.14 13.61
CA ARG A 604 -30.28 -22.50 13.22
C ARG A 604 -29.03 -22.52 12.34
N VAL A 605 -28.83 -21.51 11.49
CA VAL A 605 -27.61 -21.40 10.67
C VAL A 605 -26.41 -21.06 11.55
N VAL A 606 -26.57 -20.18 12.54
CA VAL A 606 -25.51 -19.85 13.50
C VAL A 606 -25.14 -21.09 14.31
N GLU A 607 -26.11 -21.81 14.87
CA GLU A 607 -25.87 -23.05 15.63
C GLU A 607 -25.10 -24.10 14.81
N LYS A 608 -25.45 -24.29 13.53
CA LYS A 608 -24.71 -25.18 12.63
C LYS A 608 -23.27 -24.73 12.40
N LEU A 609 -23.04 -23.43 12.24
CA LEU A 609 -21.69 -22.88 12.06
C LEU A 609 -20.85 -23.02 13.33
N GLU A 610 -21.45 -22.85 14.51
CA GLU A 610 -20.79 -23.06 15.80
C GLU A 610 -20.43 -24.53 16.02
N ASN A 611 -21.32 -25.47 15.69
CA ASN A 611 -21.02 -26.91 15.76
C ASN A 611 -19.89 -27.30 14.79
N MET A 612 -19.89 -26.76 13.57
CA MET A 612 -18.80 -26.97 12.62
C MET A 612 -17.46 -26.41 13.13
N ASP A 613 -17.48 -25.27 13.85
CA ASP A 613 -16.28 -24.70 14.48
C ASP A 613 -15.74 -25.65 15.56
N GLU A 614 -16.62 -26.25 16.37
CA GLU A 614 -16.23 -27.25 17.39
C GLU A 614 -15.63 -28.52 16.77
N GLU A 615 -16.19 -29.03 15.66
CA GLU A 615 -15.63 -30.17 14.92
C GLU A 615 -14.26 -29.84 14.31
N LEU A 616 -14.10 -28.64 13.76
CA LEU A 616 -12.83 -28.19 13.19
C LEU A 616 -11.74 -28.00 14.25
N ASP A 617 -12.12 -27.59 15.46
CA ASP A 617 -11.20 -27.50 16.60
C ASP A 617 -10.60 -28.86 17.00
N GLU A 618 -11.27 -29.97 16.73
CA GLU A 618 -10.74 -31.33 16.98
C GLU A 618 -9.75 -31.76 15.89
N VAL A 619 -10.04 -31.44 14.62
CA VAL A 619 -9.20 -31.79 13.47
C VAL A 619 -7.98 -30.87 13.35
N VAL A 620 -8.16 -29.58 13.66
CA VAL A 620 -7.13 -28.53 13.58
C VAL A 620 -7.11 -27.73 14.88
N PRO A 621 -6.44 -28.23 15.93
CA PRO A 621 -6.44 -27.59 17.24
C PRO A 621 -5.93 -26.14 17.21
N LEU A 622 -6.68 -25.24 17.83
CA LEU A 622 -6.26 -23.84 17.98
C LEU A 622 -4.96 -23.74 18.79
N LYS A 623 -3.89 -23.30 18.13
CA LYS A 623 -2.62 -22.95 18.79
C LYS A 623 -2.83 -21.83 19.82
N SER A 624 -1.87 -21.66 20.73
CA SER A 624 -1.96 -20.59 21.73
C SER A 624 -2.08 -19.21 21.06
N SER A 625 -2.77 -18.26 21.71
CA SER A 625 -2.94 -16.88 21.21
C SER A 625 -1.63 -16.22 20.74
N ARG A 626 -0.54 -16.49 21.46
CA ARG A 626 0.80 -15.96 21.13
C ARG A 626 1.37 -16.57 19.85
N GLU A 627 1.17 -17.86 19.63
CA GLU A 627 1.64 -18.57 18.44
C GLU A 627 0.82 -18.20 17.21
N ARG A 628 -0.51 -18.18 17.33
CA ARG A 628 -1.42 -17.72 16.26
C ARG A 628 -1.03 -16.34 15.76
N LYS A 629 -0.78 -15.42 16.70
CA LYS A 629 -0.35 -14.06 16.38
C LYS A 629 1.00 -14.01 15.68
N LYS A 630 1.99 -14.80 16.12
CA LYS A 630 3.31 -14.85 15.48
C LYS A 630 3.24 -15.49 14.08
N GLU A 631 2.46 -16.54 13.92
CA GLU A 631 2.23 -17.23 12.65
C GLU A 631 1.53 -16.34 11.65
N ALA A 632 0.47 -15.64 12.05
CA ALA A 632 -0.20 -14.66 11.21
C ALA A 632 0.72 -13.51 10.80
N ILE A 633 1.56 -12.99 11.72
CA ILE A 633 2.56 -11.98 11.35
C ILE A 633 3.57 -12.53 10.32
N ARG A 634 4.05 -13.75 10.50
CA ARG A 634 4.95 -14.41 9.53
C ARG A 634 4.28 -14.60 8.17
N GLU A 635 3.02 -15.01 8.15
CA GLU A 635 2.21 -15.18 6.94
C GLU A 635 1.99 -13.85 6.22
N PHE A 636 1.57 -12.80 6.93
CA PHE A 636 1.35 -11.48 6.31
C PHE A 636 2.63 -10.85 5.79
N VAL A 637 3.76 -11.07 6.47
CA VAL A 637 5.05 -10.52 6.03
C VAL A 637 5.68 -11.38 4.93
N GLY A 638 5.29 -12.65 4.80
CA GLY A 638 5.71 -13.54 3.70
C GLY A 638 7.18 -13.98 3.77
N VAL A 639 7.86 -13.76 4.91
CA VAL A 639 9.28 -14.12 5.09
C VAL A 639 9.47 -14.68 6.50
N PRO A 640 10.19 -15.80 6.68
CA PRO A 640 10.57 -16.29 8.00
C PRO A 640 11.41 -15.25 8.75
N GLU A 641 11.34 -15.28 10.08
CA GLU A 641 12.19 -14.44 10.93
C GLU A 641 13.65 -14.84 10.65
N SER A 642 14.46 -13.92 10.11
CA SER A 642 15.89 -14.17 9.93
C SER A 642 16.61 -14.00 11.26
N ASP A 643 17.41 -14.98 11.67
CA ASP A 643 18.23 -14.87 12.87
C ASP A 643 19.46 -13.95 12.64
N ASP A 644 19.91 -13.85 11.39
CA ASP A 644 21.06 -13.00 10.99
C ASP A 644 20.66 -11.59 10.52
N ASN A 645 21.51 -10.62 10.86
CA ASN A 645 21.38 -9.18 10.54
C ASN A 645 22.55 -8.69 9.67
N ASP A 646 22.90 -9.41 8.60
CA ASP A 646 24.07 -9.05 7.79
C ASP A 646 23.82 -7.92 6.80
N VAL A 647 22.55 -7.67 6.45
CA VAL A 647 22.16 -6.54 5.61
C VAL A 647 21.19 -5.63 6.36
N LEU A 648 21.64 -4.41 6.60
CA LEU A 648 20.92 -3.36 7.30
C LEU A 648 20.27 -2.39 6.31
N PRO A 649 19.13 -1.78 6.68
CA PRO A 649 18.57 -0.68 5.92
C PRO A 649 19.53 0.53 5.95
N PRO A 650 19.49 1.40 4.92
CA PRO A 650 20.37 2.56 4.86
C PRO A 650 20.14 3.51 6.05
N SER A 651 21.22 3.92 6.71
CA SER A 651 21.16 4.84 7.86
C SER A 651 21.02 6.32 7.47
N GLY A 652 20.35 7.10 8.33
CA GLY A 652 20.57 8.55 8.39
C GLY A 652 19.83 9.46 7.41
N ILE A 653 18.69 9.07 6.81
CA ILE A 653 18.00 9.95 5.84
C ILE A 653 16.71 10.53 6.43
N ARG A 654 16.77 11.81 6.82
CA ARG A 654 15.62 12.61 7.30
C ARG A 654 14.72 13.02 6.12
N ASN A 655 13.41 12.83 6.28
CA ASN A 655 12.42 13.42 5.38
C ASN A 655 12.40 14.95 5.56
N LYS A 656 12.36 15.70 4.46
CA LYS A 656 12.03 17.13 4.49
C LYS A 656 10.58 17.25 4.97
N GLY A 657 10.36 17.85 6.14
CA GLY A 657 9.04 17.94 6.78
C GLY A 657 8.82 17.03 8.00
N CYS A 658 9.75 16.13 8.35
CA CYS A 658 9.75 15.55 9.69
C CYS A 658 10.16 16.64 10.69
N GLY A 659 9.19 17.22 11.38
CA GLY A 659 9.41 18.17 12.46
C GLY A 659 10.48 17.65 13.43
N ARG A 660 11.27 18.56 14.02
CA ARG A 660 12.29 18.21 15.01
C ARG A 660 11.67 17.23 15.99
N GLY A 661 12.15 15.99 16.01
CA GLY A 661 11.73 14.94 16.94
C GLY A 661 12.16 15.24 18.38
N LYS A 662 11.98 16.48 18.85
CA LYS A 662 11.88 16.74 20.26
C LYS A 662 10.47 16.31 20.62
N ARG A 663 10.36 15.11 21.22
CA ARG A 663 9.24 14.75 22.09
C ARG A 663 8.80 16.03 22.83
N LEU A 664 7.52 16.36 22.79
CA LEU A 664 6.96 17.45 23.59
C LEU A 664 7.36 17.17 25.05
N LYS A 665 8.32 17.95 25.55
CA LYS A 665 8.77 17.84 26.93
C LYS A 665 7.61 18.26 27.81
N GLY A 666 7.24 17.38 28.74
CA GLY A 666 6.19 17.67 29.72
C GLY A 666 6.58 18.86 30.58
N VAL A 667 5.59 19.56 31.15
CA VAL A 667 5.83 20.76 31.98
C VAL A 667 6.89 20.50 33.06
N ARG A 668 6.80 19.35 33.73
CA ARG A 668 7.77 18.93 34.77
C ARG A 668 9.19 18.73 34.23
N GLU A 669 9.33 18.22 33.01
CA GLU A 669 10.61 17.98 32.34
C GLU A 669 11.27 19.30 31.90
N ARG A 670 10.47 20.32 31.56
CA ARG A 670 10.97 21.68 31.30
C ARG A 670 11.42 22.36 32.60
N VAL A 671 10.64 22.23 33.67
CA VAL A 671 10.97 22.77 35.00
C VAL A 671 12.26 22.14 35.54
N ASP A 672 12.44 20.82 35.41
CA ASP A 672 13.67 20.12 35.83
C ASP A 672 14.91 20.56 35.01
N GLU A 673 14.74 20.91 33.73
CA GLU A 673 15.83 21.44 32.89
C GLU A 673 16.15 22.90 33.19
N GLU A 674 15.14 23.73 33.46
CA GLU A 674 15.34 25.11 33.96
C GLU A 674 15.97 25.13 35.35
N ALA A 675 15.69 24.12 36.18
CA ALA A 675 16.34 23.94 37.47
C ALA A 675 17.84 23.62 37.36
N LYS A 676 18.29 23.10 36.21
CA LYS A 676 19.71 22.77 35.96
C LYS A 676 20.48 23.87 35.25
N LYS A 677 19.81 24.93 34.77
CA LYS A 677 20.51 26.07 34.15
C LYS A 677 21.26 26.86 35.22
N PRO A 678 22.56 27.14 35.05
CA PRO A 678 23.33 27.95 35.98
C PRO A 678 22.70 29.35 36.09
N LYS A 679 22.70 29.90 37.31
CA LYS A 679 22.31 31.30 37.53
C LYS A 679 23.31 32.20 36.83
N ARG A 680 22.84 33.28 36.21
CA ARG A 680 23.66 34.28 35.52
C ARG A 680 23.33 35.67 36.06
N LEU A 681 24.30 36.58 36.03
CA LEU A 681 24.07 37.98 36.42
C LEU A 681 23.12 38.65 35.40
N CYS A 682 21.99 39.14 35.87
CA CYS A 682 21.08 39.95 35.05
C CYS A 682 21.56 41.41 35.05
N ARG A 683 21.84 42.00 33.88
CA ARG A 683 22.36 43.39 33.79
C ARG A 683 21.33 44.46 34.17
N THR A 684 20.06 44.11 34.36
CA THR A 684 18.98 45.05 34.68
C THR A 684 18.70 45.13 36.18
N CYS A 685 18.75 44.01 36.91
CA CYS A 685 18.58 43.99 38.37
C CYS A 685 19.88 43.71 39.13
N ASN A 686 21.00 43.48 38.43
CA ASN A 686 22.31 43.12 39.00
C ASN A 686 22.36 41.88 39.91
N ASP A 687 21.34 41.02 39.87
CA ASP A 687 21.30 39.79 40.66
C ASP A 687 21.67 38.55 39.84
N PHE A 688 22.21 37.52 40.53
CA PHE A 688 22.50 36.21 39.95
C PHE A 688 21.22 35.35 39.89
N VAL A 689 20.54 35.38 38.74
CA VAL A 689 19.18 34.84 38.53
C VAL A 689 19.07 34.05 37.22
N ARG A 690 17.89 33.49 36.93
CA ARG A 690 17.66 32.61 35.75
C ARG A 690 17.01 33.32 34.55
N HIS A 691 16.71 34.61 34.66
CA HIS A 691 16.23 35.44 33.56
C HIS A 691 17.40 36.26 32.95
N ASP A 692 17.16 37.00 31.87
CA ASP A 692 18.08 38.06 31.39
C ASP A 692 17.36 39.40 31.40
N SER A 693 18.10 40.47 31.06
CA SER A 693 17.58 41.83 30.94
C SER A 693 16.34 41.99 30.08
N ARG A 694 16.06 41.08 29.12
CA ARG A 694 14.88 41.20 28.27
C ARG A 694 13.61 40.69 28.97
N ASN A 695 13.80 39.81 29.95
CA ASN A 695 12.74 39.09 30.65
C ASN A 695 12.76 39.41 32.16
N CYS A 696 13.42 40.50 32.54
CA CYS A 696 13.60 40.91 33.92
C CYS A 696 12.27 41.46 34.46
N PRO A 697 11.77 40.98 35.62
CA PRO A 697 10.53 41.49 36.20
C PRO A 697 10.61 42.97 36.62
N MET A 698 11.82 43.47 36.85
CA MET A 698 12.11 44.89 37.15
C MET A 698 12.23 45.77 35.89
N ARG A 699 11.97 45.22 34.70
CA ARG A 699 12.07 45.95 33.44
C ARG A 699 10.81 46.73 33.14
#